data_AF-A0A9D6MZ55-F1
#
_entry.id   AF-A0A9D6MZ55-F1
#
_cell.length_a   1.000
_cell.length_b   1.000
_cell.length_c   1.000
_cell.angle_alpha   90.00
_cell.angle_beta   90.00
_cell.angle_gamma   90.00
#
_symmetry.space_group_name_H-M   'P 1'
#
loop_
_entity.id
_entity.type
_entity.pdbx_description
1 polymer ?
#
loop_
_entity_poly.entity_id
_entity_poly.type
_entity_poly.pdbx_seq_one_letter_code
_entity_poly.pdbx_strand_id
1 'polypeptide(L)'
;MKALVYIGIALFAFQLGAQESQVVERGAHHNVIEQVKTIPLPEGDSISVTNRYIELADGLNYLENNQWVPSVAEFALVDGYAVATQGQSKVSLPANINQAAAVQFISSAGREFLSNPLFLALRDPDSGESVAIAVLQDSQGVQVAPDQIVYPDAFVGDISASIRMTVRLSGLEQDILIHNAIDPADWELGPNTVIESWTETFDWPAPEQIQVVKAGDMDDIVIKWPEFRIGAGKAFGLDGQVEQVPVAKRFGPIAGRQFLVEIVQAQAVGPLMARLPAPGAAERILAKKARKSKDAKALLASVKPRTRPKGQKQVASIQRREEKLRSCVVLDYSTLTTPQSGFTFEGNTVYLLTGSVSLQQTTTLVGGTVIKLDTGGSLNIQGPLVCQTSPYRLAIITSKLDGSVGEIIATGPPTTKTYGSPALNLNPSTTTAYKLHDIAIRWADKAIQVQNASLVVTNLQVVSCNTAIYKASTATTLDLKNALMDDVGVILDGSSSGANTGQHLTCHRVSNFMQGTVSAIALENSLLMSVTNTAGKYTGSSVVALLDDTGVFAPQVGVGRHYLAANSPYRNNGTAISDAQFLVELQSRTTYAPSMISGYQTGGATLWPRVPTDQGILDYGYHYSVCDYLVTDAEFNAPVVLTNGVVLGCAGTSGLRCSYSSTLTSEGSPTRLNRLVWCNQFQESPVSTGAAPGDRNLIEISSNLTPQPTLRLRFTEGDMAAGDGRFMYFGNLQQTYNPAYLSIQDCSIRGGSFALAPSVSGSTFSSVNSLWENCNITLWENTGYSTTTMWVTFRNNLVRRGTVALNKNSTATPWTLNANLFDTASVGATLGTGVSLATSFNGYRTGVSRLPGETSYQDVATFNYMTGPLGEYYYTLPGAVDTLNDLKDTGDITAAAAGLSALGVRSLISYICCFLYVNQSASGHGKAFEDRAGW
;
A
#
# COMPACT_ATOMS: atom_id res chain seq x y z
N MET A 1 -63.26 -4.07 -25.69
CA MET A 1 -61.96 -3.85 -25.01
C MET A 1 -61.21 -5.17 -25.00
N LYS A 2 -60.32 -5.39 -25.98
CA LYS A 2 -59.50 -6.60 -26.10
C LYS A 2 -58.10 -6.24 -26.60
N ALA A 3 -57.11 -6.81 -25.92
CA ALA A 3 -55.78 -7.23 -26.35
C ALA A 3 -54.75 -6.18 -26.81
N LEU A 4 -53.57 -6.17 -26.18
CA LEU A 4 -52.27 -6.14 -26.86
C LEU A 4 -51.11 -6.61 -25.94
N VAL A 5 -50.74 -7.88 -26.16
CA VAL A 5 -49.39 -8.49 -26.25
C VAL A 5 -48.28 -8.02 -25.31
N TYR A 6 -47.92 -8.90 -24.37
CA TYR A 6 -46.60 -9.03 -23.74
C TYR A 6 -45.58 -9.61 -24.76
N ILE A 7 -44.45 -8.94 -24.98
CA ILE A 7 -43.25 -9.56 -25.57
C ILE A 7 -42.25 -9.74 -24.43
N GLY A 8 -41.95 -11.00 -24.11
CA GLY A 8 -40.99 -11.36 -23.08
C GLY A 8 -39.56 -11.05 -23.52
N ILE A 9 -38.87 -10.23 -22.73
CA ILE A 9 -37.42 -10.10 -22.76
C ILE A 9 -36.88 -11.28 -21.95
N ALA A 10 -36.28 -12.26 -22.63
CA ALA A 10 -35.54 -13.33 -21.96
C ALA A 10 -34.29 -12.74 -21.32
N LEU A 11 -34.23 -12.75 -19.98
CA LEU A 11 -33.00 -12.61 -19.22
C LEU A 11 -32.06 -13.74 -19.62
N PHE A 12 -31.02 -13.44 -20.41
CA PHE A 12 -29.85 -14.32 -20.47
C PHE A 12 -29.04 -14.09 -19.19
N ALA A 13 -29.21 -14.98 -18.22
CA ALA A 13 -28.26 -15.13 -17.14
C ALA A 13 -26.94 -15.62 -17.76
N PHE A 14 -25.93 -14.75 -17.84
CA PHE A 14 -24.57 -15.19 -18.09
C PHE A 14 -24.17 -16.12 -16.94
N GLN A 15 -24.01 -17.40 -17.26
CA GLN A 15 -23.41 -18.37 -16.37
C GLN A 15 -21.94 -17.96 -16.21
N LEU A 16 -21.59 -17.39 -15.05
CA LEU A 16 -20.21 -17.06 -14.71
C LEU A 16 -19.37 -18.34 -14.81
N GLY A 17 -18.45 -18.38 -15.79
CA GLY A 17 -17.43 -19.42 -15.86
C GLY A 17 -16.62 -19.46 -14.55
N ALA A 18 -16.12 -20.64 -14.19
CA ALA A 18 -15.24 -20.78 -13.03
C ALA A 18 -14.01 -19.88 -13.20
N GLN A 19 -13.73 -19.04 -12.21
CA GLN A 19 -12.51 -18.22 -12.17
C GLN A 19 -11.39 -19.07 -11.58
N GLU A 20 -10.50 -19.56 -12.44
CA GLU A 20 -9.32 -20.29 -11.98
C GLU A 20 -8.21 -19.30 -11.64
N SER A 21 -7.69 -19.38 -10.41
CA SER A 21 -6.54 -18.60 -9.97
C SER A 21 -5.29 -19.48 -10.05
N GLN A 22 -4.25 -19.01 -10.73
CA GLN A 22 -2.98 -19.68 -10.88
C GLN A 22 -1.83 -18.79 -10.42
N VAL A 23 -0.82 -19.39 -9.79
CA VAL A 23 0.42 -18.70 -9.45
C VAL A 23 1.38 -18.83 -10.62
N VAL A 24 1.74 -17.72 -11.25
CA VAL A 24 2.62 -17.70 -12.45
C VAL A 24 4.07 -17.38 -12.10
N GLU A 25 4.31 -16.78 -10.94
CA GLU A 25 5.65 -16.47 -10.44
C GLU A 25 5.66 -16.54 -8.92
N ARG A 26 6.77 -17.03 -8.37
CA ARG A 26 7.06 -17.01 -6.92
C ARG A 26 8.41 -16.38 -6.68
N GLY A 27 8.49 -15.51 -5.69
CA GLY A 27 9.74 -15.06 -5.08
C GLY A 27 9.70 -15.24 -3.57
N ALA A 28 10.76 -14.86 -2.88
CA ALA A 28 10.89 -15.04 -1.43
C ALA A 28 9.68 -14.52 -0.63
N HIS A 29 9.14 -13.35 -1.02
CA HIS A 29 8.10 -12.64 -0.28
C HIS A 29 6.83 -12.38 -1.11
N HIS A 30 6.75 -12.91 -2.32
CA HIS A 30 5.66 -12.61 -3.24
C HIS A 30 5.20 -13.81 -4.07
N ASN A 31 3.93 -13.81 -4.42
CA ASN A 31 3.37 -14.61 -5.50
C ASN A 31 2.73 -13.67 -6.52
N VAL A 32 2.99 -13.89 -7.80
CA VAL A 32 2.19 -13.28 -8.85
C VAL A 32 1.05 -14.22 -9.18
N ILE A 33 -0.17 -13.72 -9.02
CA ILE A 33 -1.40 -14.49 -9.24
C ILE A 33 -2.09 -13.97 -10.49
N GLU A 34 -2.41 -14.87 -11.39
CA GLU A 34 -3.29 -14.63 -12.53
C GLU A 34 -4.63 -15.31 -12.30
N GLN A 35 -5.71 -14.59 -12.53
CA GLN A 35 -7.07 -15.10 -12.49
C GLN A 35 -7.62 -15.09 -13.91
N VAL A 36 -7.83 -16.29 -14.46
CA VAL A 36 -8.35 -16.43 -15.81
C VAL A 36 -9.86 -16.64 -15.73
N LYS A 37 -10.60 -15.68 -16.27
CA LYS A 37 -12.03 -15.78 -16.49
C LYS A 37 -12.27 -16.19 -17.94
N THR A 38 -12.69 -17.44 -18.11
CA THR A 38 -13.09 -17.95 -19.43
C THR A 38 -14.54 -17.55 -19.70
N ILE A 39 -14.74 -16.69 -20.70
CA ILE A 39 -16.06 -16.27 -21.17
C ILE A 39 -16.41 -17.18 -22.36
N PRO A 40 -17.40 -18.09 -22.20
CA PRO A 40 -17.86 -18.91 -23.31
C PRO A 40 -18.55 -18.03 -24.34
N LEU A 41 -18.18 -18.22 -25.60
CA LEU A 41 -18.80 -17.59 -26.75
C LEU A 41 -20.01 -18.45 -27.18
N PRO A 42 -21.12 -17.82 -27.59
CA PRO A 42 -22.29 -18.48 -28.19
C PRO A 42 -22.00 -19.49 -29.31
N GLU A 43 -20.85 -19.41 -29.96
CA GLU A 43 -20.43 -20.33 -31.04
C GLU A 43 -19.68 -21.59 -30.54
N GLY A 44 -19.50 -21.73 -29.22
CA GLY A 44 -18.81 -22.86 -28.58
C GLY A 44 -17.32 -22.62 -28.29
N ASP A 45 -16.75 -21.53 -28.80
CA ASP A 45 -15.40 -21.05 -28.47
C ASP A 45 -15.35 -20.32 -27.12
N SER A 46 -14.17 -19.95 -26.64
CA SER A 46 -14.04 -19.22 -25.37
C SER A 46 -12.91 -18.20 -25.39
N ILE A 47 -13.08 -17.08 -24.69
CA ILE A 47 -12.04 -16.05 -24.51
C ILE A 47 -11.62 -16.00 -23.04
N SER A 48 -10.31 -15.84 -22.80
CA SER A 48 -9.75 -15.74 -21.47
C SER A 48 -9.49 -14.27 -21.13
N VAL A 49 -10.16 -13.74 -20.12
CA VAL A 49 -9.82 -12.46 -19.49
C VAL A 49 -8.93 -12.77 -18.29
N THR A 50 -7.69 -12.27 -18.30
CA THR A 50 -6.74 -12.52 -17.21
C THR A 50 -6.59 -11.27 -16.37
N ASN A 51 -6.97 -11.36 -15.10
CA ASN A 51 -6.67 -10.35 -14.09
C ASN A 51 -5.40 -10.75 -13.34
N ARG A 52 -4.58 -9.79 -12.91
CA ARG A 52 -3.30 -10.07 -12.26
C ARG A 52 -3.14 -9.22 -11.01
N TYR A 53 -2.72 -9.83 -9.92
CA TYR A 53 -2.34 -9.14 -8.68
C TYR A 53 -1.10 -9.79 -8.05
N ILE A 54 -0.45 -9.05 -7.15
CA ILE A 54 0.74 -9.53 -6.43
C ILE A 54 0.36 -9.77 -4.96
N GLU A 55 0.40 -11.03 -4.54
CA GLU A 55 0.32 -11.38 -3.12
C GLU A 55 1.68 -11.13 -2.44
N LEU A 56 1.67 -10.51 -1.27
CA LEU A 56 2.84 -10.17 -0.47
C LEU A 56 2.70 -10.62 0.98
N ALA A 57 3.76 -11.25 1.50
CA ALA A 57 3.99 -11.46 2.92
C ALA A 57 5.47 -11.75 3.18
N ASP A 58 5.97 -11.39 4.35
CA ASP A 58 7.33 -11.75 4.77
C ASP A 58 7.44 -13.28 4.88
N GLY A 59 8.40 -13.88 4.18
CA GLY A 59 8.64 -15.32 4.24
C GLY A 59 7.66 -16.19 3.46
N LEU A 60 6.85 -15.61 2.55
CA LEU A 60 5.76 -16.29 1.84
C LEU A 60 6.19 -17.58 1.13
N ASN A 61 7.41 -17.62 0.58
CA ASN A 61 7.97 -18.81 -0.06
C ASN A 61 9.38 -19.11 0.47
N TYR A 62 9.79 -20.38 0.43
CA TYR A 62 11.14 -20.83 0.74
C TYR A 62 11.76 -21.54 -0.46
N LEU A 63 13.10 -21.62 -0.47
CA LEU A 63 13.84 -22.20 -1.59
C LEU A 63 14.08 -23.69 -1.33
N GLU A 64 13.55 -24.54 -2.21
CA GLU A 64 13.77 -25.98 -2.24
C GLU A 64 14.24 -26.38 -3.64
N ASN A 65 15.39 -27.06 -3.76
CA ASN A 65 15.96 -27.48 -5.05
C ASN A 65 16.07 -26.32 -6.09
N ASN A 66 16.47 -25.13 -5.64
CA ASN A 66 16.51 -23.89 -6.45
C ASN A 66 15.15 -23.42 -7.01
N GLN A 67 14.03 -23.88 -6.45
CA GLN A 67 12.69 -23.44 -6.79
C GLN A 67 11.99 -22.85 -5.58
N TRP A 68 11.28 -21.74 -5.78
CA TRP A 68 10.45 -21.14 -4.74
C TRP A 68 9.17 -21.96 -4.58
N VAL A 69 8.95 -22.46 -3.37
CA VAL A 69 7.74 -23.22 -2.98
C VAL A 69 7.08 -22.57 -1.76
N PRO A 70 5.76 -22.73 -1.56
CA PRO A 70 5.05 -22.11 -0.44
C PRO A 70 5.65 -22.47 0.91
N SER A 71 5.88 -21.47 1.78
CA SER A 71 6.28 -21.71 3.16
C SER A 71 5.10 -22.23 4.00
N VAL A 72 5.41 -23.06 4.99
CA VAL A 72 4.48 -23.65 5.95
C VAL A 72 5.03 -23.40 7.36
N ALA A 73 4.27 -22.67 8.16
CA ALA A 73 4.62 -22.38 9.55
C ALA A 73 4.17 -23.54 10.47
N GLU A 74 4.81 -24.71 10.34
CA GLU A 74 4.45 -25.88 11.15
C GLU A 74 5.67 -26.68 11.61
N PHE A 75 5.55 -27.30 12.78
CA PHE A 75 6.49 -28.30 13.29
C PHE A 75 6.06 -29.72 12.89
N ALA A 76 6.94 -30.43 12.21
CA ALA A 76 6.89 -31.87 12.06
C ALA A 76 7.61 -32.55 13.23
N LEU A 77 7.08 -33.68 13.72
CA LEU A 77 7.72 -34.46 14.78
C LEU A 77 8.56 -35.58 14.15
N VAL A 78 9.88 -35.49 14.28
CA VAL A 78 10.84 -36.42 13.65
C VAL A 78 11.89 -36.84 14.68
N ASP A 79 12.06 -38.14 14.88
CA ASP A 79 13.07 -38.72 15.78
C ASP A 79 13.12 -38.11 17.20
N GLY A 80 11.95 -37.73 17.74
CA GLY A 80 11.81 -37.11 19.07
C GLY A 80 12.00 -35.59 19.10
N TYR A 81 12.28 -34.96 17.96
CA TYR A 81 12.39 -33.51 17.80
C TYR A 81 11.14 -32.92 17.14
N ALA A 82 10.89 -31.65 17.39
CA ALA A 82 10.01 -30.81 16.60
C ALA A 82 10.87 -30.00 15.63
N VAL A 83 10.65 -30.20 14.34
CA VAL A 83 11.42 -29.57 13.27
C VAL A 83 10.51 -28.78 12.33
N ALA A 84 10.86 -27.53 12.08
CA ALA A 84 10.25 -26.70 11.05
C ALA A 84 11.28 -26.50 9.94
N THR A 85 11.02 -27.04 8.75
CA THR A 85 11.98 -27.05 7.62
C THR A 85 11.42 -26.45 6.33
N GLN A 86 10.11 -26.23 6.28
CA GLN A 86 9.37 -25.70 5.13
C GLN A 86 9.19 -24.18 5.25
N GLY A 87 10.24 -23.47 5.64
CA GLY A 87 10.24 -22.03 5.76
C GLY A 87 11.61 -21.48 5.37
N GLN A 88 11.71 -20.16 5.22
CA GLN A 88 13.00 -19.53 4.91
C GLN A 88 14.01 -19.75 6.02
N SER A 89 13.56 -19.78 7.28
CA SER A 89 14.37 -20.22 8.40
C SER A 89 13.97 -21.62 8.83
N LYS A 90 14.92 -22.40 9.37
CA LYS A 90 14.68 -23.74 9.87
C LYS A 90 14.86 -23.77 11.38
N VAL A 91 14.02 -24.51 12.07
CA VAL A 91 14.05 -24.62 13.53
C VAL A 91 14.05 -26.08 13.93
N SER A 92 14.88 -26.44 14.89
CA SER A 92 14.87 -27.76 15.52
C SER A 92 14.86 -27.62 17.04
N LEU A 93 13.92 -28.33 17.66
CA LEU A 93 13.62 -28.29 19.08
C LEU A 93 13.58 -29.73 19.63
N PRO A 94 14.31 -30.04 20.71
CA PRO A 94 14.36 -31.37 21.30
C PRO A 94 13.13 -31.70 22.15
N ALA A 95 12.96 -32.97 22.50
CA ALA A 95 11.96 -33.37 23.48
C ALA A 95 12.15 -32.66 24.83
N ASN A 96 13.39 -32.55 25.33
CA ASN A 96 13.68 -31.84 26.58
C ASN A 96 14.45 -30.54 26.31
N ILE A 97 13.89 -29.39 26.72
CA ILE A 97 14.54 -28.07 26.58
C ILE A 97 15.78 -27.92 27.47
N ASN A 98 15.90 -28.74 28.52
CA ASN A 98 17.05 -28.73 29.43
C ASN A 98 18.26 -29.51 28.88
N GLN A 99 18.80 -29.05 27.76
CA GLN A 99 20.02 -29.59 27.16
C GLN A 99 20.92 -28.48 26.60
N ALA A 100 22.15 -28.81 26.22
CA ALA A 100 23.02 -27.84 25.55
C ALA A 100 22.57 -27.61 24.10
N ALA A 101 22.53 -26.35 23.63
CA ALA A 101 22.09 -25.96 22.29
C ALA A 101 20.70 -26.53 21.91
N ALA A 102 19.74 -26.39 22.82
CA ALA A 102 18.39 -26.90 22.70
C ALA A 102 17.59 -26.18 21.62
N VAL A 103 17.85 -24.89 21.38
CA VAL A 103 17.20 -24.15 20.30
C VAL A 103 18.20 -24.03 19.15
N GLN A 104 17.94 -24.75 18.07
CA GLN A 104 18.69 -24.60 16.83
C GLN A 104 17.83 -23.83 15.84
N PHE A 105 18.32 -22.66 15.43
CA PHE A 105 17.75 -21.84 14.37
C PHE A 105 18.76 -21.76 13.22
N ILE A 106 18.31 -22.02 12.00
CA ILE A 106 19.12 -21.89 10.78
C ILE A 106 18.48 -20.80 9.95
N SER A 107 19.24 -19.75 9.64
CA SER A 107 18.74 -18.62 8.85
C SER A 107 18.57 -19.00 7.37
N SER A 108 17.94 -18.11 6.59
CA SER A 108 17.75 -18.33 5.14
C SER A 108 19.06 -18.38 4.34
N ALA A 109 20.15 -17.87 4.91
CA ALA A 109 21.50 -18.01 4.36
C ALA A 109 22.20 -19.32 4.79
N GLY A 110 21.54 -20.18 5.56
CA GLY A 110 22.10 -21.44 6.06
C GLY A 110 23.04 -21.28 7.27
N ARG A 111 23.08 -20.10 7.92
CA ARG A 111 23.89 -19.89 9.13
C ARG A 111 23.16 -20.41 10.35
N GLU A 112 23.90 -21.07 11.23
CA GLU A 112 23.36 -21.72 12.43
C GLU A 112 23.46 -20.80 13.66
N PHE A 113 22.38 -20.75 14.44
CA PHE A 113 22.22 -20.00 15.66
C PHE A 113 21.75 -20.97 16.75
N LEU A 114 22.67 -21.29 17.65
CA LEU A 114 22.43 -22.21 18.77
C LEU A 114 22.23 -21.41 20.05
N SER A 115 21.09 -21.59 20.72
CA SER A 115 20.79 -20.92 21.98
C SER A 115 20.14 -21.83 23.01
N ASN A 116 20.21 -21.38 24.26
CA ASN A 116 19.62 -22.01 25.44
C ASN A 116 19.04 -20.97 26.39
N PRO A 117 17.73 -20.97 26.64
CA PRO A 117 17.17 -20.33 27.83
C PRO A 117 17.84 -20.93 29.08
N LEU A 118 18.18 -20.12 30.09
CA LEU A 118 18.90 -20.61 31.28
C LEU A 118 18.21 -20.30 32.60
N PHE A 119 17.87 -19.05 32.87
CA PHE A 119 17.27 -18.64 34.14
C PHE A 119 16.57 -17.29 34.01
N LEU A 120 15.71 -17.00 34.99
CA LEU A 120 15.07 -15.71 35.20
C LEU A 120 15.69 -15.05 36.42
N ALA A 121 15.90 -13.73 36.36
CA ALA A 121 16.50 -12.95 37.43
C ALA A 121 15.78 -11.62 37.67
N LEU A 122 15.94 -11.09 38.86
CA LEU A 122 15.67 -9.69 39.19
C LEU A 122 16.97 -8.94 39.31
N ARG A 123 17.00 -7.71 38.80
CA ARG A 123 18.13 -6.80 38.93
C ARG A 123 17.67 -5.42 39.33
N ASP A 124 18.22 -4.92 40.42
CA ASP A 124 18.04 -3.55 40.87
C ASP A 124 19.18 -2.68 40.32
N PRO A 125 18.89 -1.76 39.38
CA PRO A 125 19.92 -0.89 38.80
C PRO A 125 20.48 0.13 39.82
N ASP A 126 19.73 0.48 40.86
CA ASP A 126 20.16 1.51 41.84
C ASP A 126 21.19 0.93 42.82
N SER A 127 20.93 -0.27 43.35
CA SER A 127 21.82 -0.95 44.29
C SER A 127 22.90 -1.79 43.60
N GLY A 128 22.68 -2.14 42.33
CA GLY A 128 23.48 -3.08 41.54
C GLY A 128 23.25 -4.54 41.91
N GLU A 129 22.32 -4.85 42.83
CA GLU A 129 22.04 -6.20 43.29
C GLU A 129 21.23 -7.00 42.26
N SER A 130 21.51 -8.29 42.14
CA SER A 130 20.78 -9.21 41.28
C SER A 130 20.57 -10.56 41.94
N VAL A 131 19.43 -11.19 41.65
CA VAL A 131 19.05 -12.49 42.21
C VAL A 131 18.41 -13.36 41.13
N ALA A 132 18.83 -14.62 41.03
CA ALA A 132 18.18 -15.60 40.17
C ALA A 132 16.94 -16.14 40.90
N ILE A 133 15.77 -15.99 40.28
CA ILE A 133 14.47 -16.35 40.87
C ILE A 133 13.92 -17.67 40.33
N ALA A 134 14.36 -18.09 39.14
CA ALA A 134 14.00 -19.38 38.56
C ALA A 134 15.10 -19.87 37.64
N VAL A 135 15.40 -21.16 37.65
CA VAL A 135 16.41 -21.79 36.80
C VAL A 135 15.72 -22.82 35.92
N LEU A 136 16.16 -22.94 34.67
CA LEU A 136 15.60 -23.89 33.73
C LEU A 136 15.84 -25.34 34.23
N GLN A 137 14.78 -26.15 34.19
CA GLN A 137 14.75 -27.58 34.56
C GLN A 137 14.26 -28.44 33.40
N ASP A 138 14.28 -29.76 33.60
CA ASP A 138 13.73 -30.71 32.64
C ASP A 138 12.26 -30.41 32.37
N SER A 139 11.93 -30.17 31.10
CA SER A 139 10.56 -29.98 30.66
C SER A 139 10.42 -30.57 29.27
N GLN A 140 9.41 -31.43 29.12
CA GLN A 140 9.13 -32.13 27.88
C GLN A 140 8.25 -31.27 26.99
N GLY A 141 8.67 -31.08 25.74
CA GLY A 141 7.94 -30.30 24.76
C GLY A 141 6.62 -30.96 24.37
N VAL A 142 5.60 -30.12 24.24
CA VAL A 142 4.25 -30.51 23.82
C VAL A 142 3.86 -29.67 22.61
N GLN A 143 3.44 -30.31 21.52
CA GLN A 143 2.88 -29.62 20.37
C GLN A 143 1.41 -29.28 20.65
N VAL A 144 1.13 -28.00 20.87
CA VAL A 144 -0.21 -27.49 21.23
C VAL A 144 -0.98 -26.94 20.04
N ALA A 145 -0.26 -26.57 18.98
CA ALA A 145 -0.78 -26.18 17.68
C ALA A 145 0.25 -26.60 16.60
N PRO A 146 -0.13 -26.65 15.30
CA PRO A 146 0.82 -26.98 14.24
C PRO A 146 2.10 -26.14 14.29
N ASP A 147 1.99 -24.85 14.59
CA ASP A 147 3.08 -23.87 14.67
C ASP A 147 3.72 -23.72 16.06
N GLN A 148 3.24 -24.41 17.10
CA GLN A 148 3.62 -24.12 18.50
C GLN A 148 4.06 -25.34 19.31
N ILE A 149 5.22 -25.20 19.95
CA ILE A 149 5.73 -26.11 20.98
C ILE A 149 5.76 -25.38 22.33
N VAL A 150 5.15 -25.98 23.35
CA VAL A 150 5.19 -25.50 24.73
C VAL A 150 6.02 -26.46 25.58
N TYR A 151 6.97 -25.92 26.34
CA TYR A 151 7.66 -26.59 27.43
C TYR A 151 7.05 -26.13 28.75
N PRO A 152 6.07 -26.88 29.31
CA PRO A 152 5.35 -26.48 30.50
C PRO A 152 6.27 -26.53 31.73
N ASP A 153 6.12 -25.55 32.63
CA ASP A 153 6.87 -25.46 33.89
C ASP A 153 8.39 -25.63 33.68
N ALA A 154 8.91 -25.08 32.58
CA ALA A 154 10.32 -25.18 32.18
C ALA A 154 11.28 -24.53 33.18
N PHE A 155 10.82 -23.55 33.97
CA PHE A 155 11.61 -22.92 35.01
C PHE A 155 11.09 -23.29 36.40
N VAL A 156 12.04 -23.55 37.31
CA VAL A 156 11.78 -23.88 38.73
C VAL A 156 12.62 -23.02 39.65
N GLY A 157 12.06 -22.68 40.81
CA GLY A 157 12.73 -21.88 41.82
C GLY A 157 11.72 -21.27 42.76
N ASP A 158 11.78 -19.95 42.90
CA ASP A 158 10.84 -19.17 43.69
C ASP A 158 9.57 -18.83 42.86
N ILE A 159 9.67 -18.85 41.53
CA ILE A 159 8.52 -18.78 40.60
C ILE A 159 8.49 -19.97 39.64
N SER A 160 7.35 -20.16 38.97
CA SER A 160 7.17 -21.08 37.84
C SER A 160 6.95 -20.31 36.54
N ALA A 161 7.59 -20.78 35.47
CA ALA A 161 7.38 -20.26 34.12
C ALA A 161 7.51 -21.36 33.06
N SER A 162 6.78 -21.22 31.96
CA SER A 162 6.88 -22.09 30.78
C SER A 162 7.61 -21.40 29.65
N ILE A 163 8.05 -22.15 28.64
CA ILE A 163 8.55 -21.60 27.38
C ILE A 163 7.59 -21.99 26.26
N ARG A 164 7.22 -21.05 25.39
CA ARG A 164 6.53 -21.34 24.14
C ARG A 164 7.40 -20.91 22.97
N MET A 165 7.51 -21.80 21.98
CA MET A 165 8.21 -21.57 20.72
C MET A 165 7.18 -21.57 19.61
N THR A 166 7.14 -20.50 18.82
CA THR A 166 6.19 -20.37 17.70
C THR A 166 6.93 -20.11 16.40
N VAL A 167 6.72 -20.94 15.40
CA VAL A 167 7.24 -20.68 14.05
C VAL A 167 6.25 -19.83 13.26
N ARG A 168 6.77 -18.85 12.53
CA ARG A 168 6.06 -18.00 11.57
C ARG A 168 6.67 -18.21 10.20
N LEU A 169 5.97 -17.78 9.15
CA LEU A 169 6.54 -17.79 7.78
C LEU A 169 7.86 -17.00 7.73
N SER A 170 7.97 -15.94 8.52
CA SER A 170 9.09 -15.00 8.58
C SER A 170 10.06 -15.23 9.74
N GLY A 171 9.96 -16.32 10.52
CA GLY A 171 10.92 -16.58 11.60
C GLY A 171 10.41 -17.41 12.77
N LEU A 172 11.06 -17.22 13.92
CA LEU A 172 10.78 -17.91 15.20
C LEU A 172 10.52 -16.87 16.29
N GLU A 173 9.48 -17.10 17.09
CA GLU A 173 9.15 -16.38 18.32
C GLU A 173 9.48 -17.27 19.52
N GLN A 174 10.18 -16.72 20.52
CA GLN A 174 10.38 -17.33 21.83
C GLN A 174 9.63 -16.52 22.87
N ASP A 175 8.74 -17.18 23.60
CA ASP A 175 7.93 -16.60 24.67
C ASP A 175 8.30 -17.24 26.01
N ILE A 176 8.60 -16.42 27.01
CA ILE A 176 8.64 -16.84 28.41
C ILE A 176 7.28 -16.55 29.05
N LEU A 177 6.60 -17.59 29.53
CA LEU A 177 5.27 -17.51 30.12
C LEU A 177 5.39 -17.55 31.66
N ILE A 178 5.38 -16.39 32.31
CA ILE A 178 5.50 -16.26 33.77
C ILE A 178 4.13 -16.51 34.42
N HIS A 179 4.02 -17.49 35.32
CA HIS A 179 2.75 -17.90 35.93
C HIS A 179 2.50 -17.34 37.33
N ASN A 180 3.49 -16.67 37.93
CA ASN A 180 3.39 -16.11 39.29
C ASN A 180 3.58 -14.60 39.28
N ALA A 181 2.90 -13.91 40.19
CA ALA A 181 3.15 -12.49 40.44
C ALA A 181 4.59 -12.29 40.94
N ILE A 182 5.23 -11.19 40.52
CA ILE A 182 6.58 -10.83 40.93
C ILE A 182 6.51 -9.43 41.54
N ASP A 183 6.76 -9.33 42.85
CA ASP A 183 6.98 -8.07 43.55
C ASP A 183 8.46 -8.00 43.96
N PRO A 184 9.26 -7.05 43.43
CA PRO A 184 10.66 -6.87 43.84
C PRO A 184 10.86 -6.74 45.35
N ALA A 185 9.87 -6.24 46.09
CA ALA A 185 9.94 -6.10 47.55
C ALA A 185 10.09 -7.45 48.27
N ASP A 186 9.58 -8.55 47.71
CA ASP A 186 9.73 -9.90 48.28
C ASP A 186 11.20 -10.36 48.34
N TRP A 187 12.08 -9.76 47.52
CA TRP A 187 13.53 -9.97 47.51
C TRP A 187 14.32 -8.78 48.09
N GLU A 188 13.66 -7.85 48.79
CA GLU A 188 14.22 -6.60 49.31
C GLU A 188 14.97 -5.80 48.22
N LEU A 189 14.40 -5.70 47.02
CA LEU A 189 14.92 -4.89 45.92
C LEU A 189 14.10 -3.62 45.73
N GLY A 190 14.72 -2.57 45.17
CA GLY A 190 14.08 -1.27 44.95
C GLY A 190 12.99 -1.27 43.86
N PRO A 191 12.20 -0.18 43.77
CA PRO A 191 11.09 -0.07 42.80
C PRO A 191 11.56 -0.01 41.33
N ASN A 192 12.80 0.40 41.07
CA ASN A 192 13.38 0.48 39.72
C ASN A 192 13.89 -0.89 39.20
N THR A 193 13.56 -1.98 39.90
CA THR A 193 13.98 -3.34 39.53
C THR A 193 13.46 -3.75 38.16
N VAL A 194 14.31 -4.45 37.41
CA VAL A 194 13.97 -5.08 36.14
C VAL A 194 13.91 -6.60 36.29
N ILE A 195 13.03 -7.22 35.49
CA ILE A 195 12.96 -8.67 35.31
C ILE A 195 13.83 -9.00 34.08
N GLU A 196 14.79 -9.90 34.25
CA GLU A 196 15.70 -10.34 33.20
C GLU A 196 15.47 -11.82 32.83
N SER A 197 15.29 -12.11 31.54
CA SER A 197 15.33 -13.47 30.97
C SER A 197 16.68 -13.70 30.29
N TRP A 198 17.43 -14.70 30.75
CA TRP A 198 18.78 -14.97 30.27
C TRP A 198 18.81 -16.17 29.33
N THR A 199 19.25 -15.91 28.09
CA THR A 199 19.47 -16.91 27.05
C THR A 199 20.96 -16.93 26.66
N GLU A 200 21.63 -18.06 26.81
CA GLU A 200 23.01 -18.25 26.35
C GLU A 200 23.04 -18.58 24.86
N THR A 201 24.05 -18.06 24.17
CA THR A 201 24.33 -18.34 22.77
C THR A 201 25.73 -18.94 22.63
N PHE A 202 25.91 -19.95 21.78
CA PHE A 202 27.13 -20.77 21.77
C PHE A 202 28.08 -20.43 20.62
N ASP A 203 27.56 -20.24 19.41
CA ASP A 203 28.37 -20.04 18.21
C ASP A 203 27.71 -19.03 17.26
N TRP A 204 27.04 -18.01 17.82
CA TRP A 204 26.39 -17.00 16.99
C TRP A 204 27.45 -16.21 16.22
N PRO A 205 27.30 -16.06 14.89
CA PRO A 205 28.17 -15.17 14.13
C PRO A 205 28.04 -13.74 14.64
N ALA A 206 29.13 -12.98 14.57
CA ALA A 206 29.10 -11.57 14.95
C ALA A 206 28.00 -10.83 14.17
N PRO A 207 27.14 -10.04 14.84
CA PRO A 207 26.15 -9.23 14.15
C PRO A 207 26.84 -8.15 13.31
N GLU A 208 26.24 -7.82 12.16
CA GLU A 208 26.72 -6.76 11.29
C GLU A 208 26.48 -5.38 11.92
N GLN A 209 25.32 -5.25 12.58
CA GLN A 209 24.94 -4.02 13.26
C GLN A 209 24.24 -4.32 14.58
N ILE A 210 24.64 -3.61 15.63
CA ILE A 210 23.85 -3.47 16.86
C ILE A 210 23.43 -2.01 16.93
N GLN A 211 22.14 -1.75 16.75
CA GLN A 211 21.58 -0.41 16.77
C GLN A 211 20.97 -0.15 18.15
N VAL A 212 21.46 0.85 18.86
CA VAL A 212 20.87 1.29 20.13
C VAL A 212 19.60 2.08 19.83
N VAL A 213 18.50 1.69 20.47
CA VAL A 213 17.18 2.30 20.36
C VAL A 213 16.60 2.52 21.76
N LYS A 214 15.41 3.12 21.86
CA LYS A 214 14.67 3.26 23.12
C LYS A 214 13.47 2.34 23.16
N ALA A 215 13.25 1.69 24.31
CA ALA A 215 12.06 0.91 24.61
C ALA A 215 11.36 1.52 25.84
N GLY A 216 10.46 2.47 25.59
CA GLY A 216 9.99 3.37 26.64
C GLY A 216 11.15 4.22 27.17
N ASP A 217 11.37 4.23 28.49
CA ASP A 217 12.47 4.95 29.11
C ASP A 217 13.80 4.16 29.14
N MET A 218 13.79 2.88 28.75
CA MET A 218 14.98 2.01 28.76
C MET A 218 15.79 2.08 27.46
N ASP A 219 17.10 1.87 27.57
CA ASP A 219 17.97 1.57 26.43
C ASP A 219 17.69 0.14 25.94
N ASP A 220 17.49 0.00 24.63
CA ASP A 220 17.25 -1.26 23.93
C ASP A 220 18.19 -1.38 22.73
N ILE A 221 18.28 -2.58 22.14
CA ILE A 221 19.08 -2.83 20.95
C ILE A 221 18.29 -3.61 19.90
N VAL A 222 18.51 -3.26 18.63
CA VAL A 222 18.16 -4.10 17.49
C VAL A 222 19.44 -4.77 17.00
N ILE A 223 19.45 -6.11 16.99
CA ILE A 223 20.59 -6.91 16.55
C ILE A 223 20.33 -7.36 15.12
N LYS A 224 21.21 -7.02 14.18
CA LYS A 224 21.03 -7.31 12.75
C LYS A 224 22.13 -8.21 12.21
N TRP A 225 21.68 -9.21 11.46
CA TRP A 225 22.48 -9.97 10.52
C TRP A 225 21.92 -9.72 9.10
N PRO A 226 22.70 -10.01 8.04
CA PRO A 226 22.25 -9.85 6.67
C PRO A 226 20.87 -10.47 6.35
N GLU A 227 20.56 -11.63 6.93
CA GLU A 227 19.35 -12.40 6.58
C GLU A 227 18.23 -12.46 7.66
N PHE A 228 18.48 -11.96 8.87
CA PHE A 228 17.41 -11.68 9.84
C PHE A 228 17.87 -10.70 10.92
N ARG A 229 16.93 -10.27 11.74
CA ARG A 229 17.20 -9.46 12.93
C ARG A 229 16.42 -9.94 14.15
N ILE A 230 16.87 -9.51 15.32
CA ILE A 230 16.10 -9.54 16.57
C ILE A 230 15.76 -8.09 16.92
N GLY A 231 14.45 -7.78 16.92
CA GLY A 231 13.92 -6.45 17.16
C GLY A 231 13.37 -6.26 18.57
N ALA A 232 12.58 -5.19 18.76
CA ALA A 232 11.90 -4.90 20.02
C ALA A 232 10.96 -6.06 20.43
N GLY A 233 10.95 -6.38 21.72
CA GLY A 233 9.97 -7.30 22.32
C GLY A 233 8.88 -6.54 23.06
N LYS A 234 7.87 -7.28 23.50
CA LYS A 234 6.76 -6.81 24.32
C LYS A 234 6.38 -7.83 25.39
N ALA A 235 5.80 -7.32 26.47
CA ALA A 235 5.19 -8.09 27.51
C ALA A 235 3.69 -7.81 27.59
N PHE A 236 2.88 -8.85 27.74
CA PHE A 236 1.42 -8.77 27.71
C PHE A 236 0.78 -9.94 28.46
N GLY A 237 -0.48 -9.77 28.87
CA GLY A 237 -1.29 -10.84 29.46
C GLY A 237 -1.88 -11.76 28.40
N LEU A 238 -1.86 -13.08 28.65
CA LEU A 238 -2.48 -14.07 27.75
C LEU A 238 -4.03 -14.02 27.75
N ASP A 239 -4.63 -13.21 28.63
CA ASP A 239 -6.08 -13.05 28.85
C ASP A 239 -6.79 -12.14 27.82
N GLY A 240 -6.07 -11.68 26.78
CA GLY A 240 -6.67 -10.97 25.64
C GLY A 240 -6.89 -9.47 25.84
N GLN A 241 -6.23 -8.84 26.82
CA GLN A 241 -6.27 -7.39 27.05
C GLN A 241 -5.06 -6.68 26.40
N VAL A 242 -5.27 -5.42 25.96
CA VAL A 242 -4.41 -4.67 25.02
C VAL A 242 -3.16 -4.03 25.68
N GLU A 243 -2.95 -4.20 26.98
CA GLU A 243 -1.85 -3.55 27.71
C GLU A 243 -0.51 -4.25 27.38
N GLN A 244 0.30 -3.59 26.56
CA GLN A 244 1.63 -4.06 26.12
C GLN A 244 2.73 -3.19 26.71
N VAL A 245 3.73 -3.83 27.30
CA VAL A 245 4.90 -3.17 27.91
C VAL A 245 6.15 -3.51 27.09
N PRO A 246 6.99 -2.54 26.68
CA PRO A 246 8.21 -2.85 25.92
C PRO A 246 9.19 -3.76 26.67
N VAL A 247 9.80 -4.71 25.95
CA VAL A 247 10.87 -5.59 26.45
C VAL A 247 12.17 -5.24 25.72
N ALA A 248 13.11 -4.65 26.45
CA ALA A 248 14.42 -4.28 25.97
C ALA A 248 15.39 -5.48 25.92
N LYS A 249 16.51 -5.35 25.22
CA LYS A 249 17.51 -6.41 25.05
C LYS A 249 18.92 -5.92 25.31
N ARG A 250 19.75 -6.83 25.83
CA ARG A 250 21.21 -6.69 25.92
C ARG A 250 21.87 -7.92 25.30
N PHE A 251 22.91 -7.70 24.52
CA PHE A 251 23.65 -8.75 23.84
C PHE A 251 25.15 -8.57 24.02
N GLY A 252 25.84 -9.63 24.44
CA GLY A 252 27.29 -9.60 24.54
C GLY A 252 27.90 -10.62 25.51
N PRO A 253 29.24 -10.58 25.67
CA PRO A 253 29.97 -11.53 26.48
C PRO A 253 29.84 -11.24 27.98
N ILE A 254 29.60 -12.28 28.78
CA ILE A 254 29.60 -12.24 30.25
C ILE A 254 30.40 -13.46 30.74
N ALA A 255 31.49 -13.21 31.47
CA ALA A 255 32.36 -14.25 32.02
C ALA A 255 32.88 -15.28 30.98
N GLY A 256 33.15 -14.84 29.74
CA GLY A 256 33.65 -15.69 28.65
C GLY A 256 32.58 -16.50 27.91
N ARG A 257 31.30 -16.29 28.21
CA ARG A 257 30.13 -16.87 27.53
C ARG A 257 29.31 -15.76 26.88
N GLN A 258 28.54 -16.04 25.84
CA GLN A 258 27.72 -15.06 25.11
C GLN A 258 26.25 -15.16 25.53
N PHE A 259 25.57 -14.02 25.68
CA PHE A 259 24.17 -13.98 26.13
C PHE A 259 23.32 -12.97 25.37
N LEU A 260 22.06 -13.35 25.15
CA LEU A 260 20.93 -12.47 24.90
C LEU A 260 20.12 -12.37 26.19
N VAL A 261 19.99 -11.16 26.73
CA VAL A 261 19.23 -10.88 27.96
C VAL A 261 18.05 -9.97 27.62
N GLU A 262 16.85 -10.43 27.89
CA GLU A 262 15.61 -9.66 27.70
C GLU A 262 15.18 -9.02 29.02
N ILE A 263 14.72 -7.78 28.96
CA ILE A 263 14.62 -6.90 30.14
C ILE A 263 13.29 -6.16 30.11
N VAL A 264 12.54 -6.24 31.20
CA VAL A 264 11.31 -5.46 31.38
C VAL A 264 11.29 -4.81 32.76
N GLN A 265 10.79 -3.58 32.86
CA GLN A 265 10.64 -2.91 34.16
C GLN A 265 9.54 -3.60 34.97
N ALA A 266 9.85 -4.04 36.19
CA ALA A 266 8.89 -4.73 37.05
C ALA A 266 7.67 -3.86 37.36
N GLN A 267 7.89 -2.56 37.61
CA GLN A 267 6.80 -1.60 37.85
C GLN A 267 5.86 -1.49 36.65
N ALA A 268 6.39 -1.45 35.43
CA ALA A 268 5.59 -1.29 34.22
C ALA A 268 4.69 -2.50 33.94
N VAL A 269 5.13 -3.73 34.26
CA VAL A 269 4.30 -4.94 34.17
C VAL A 269 3.48 -5.22 35.42
N GLY A 270 3.59 -4.40 36.47
CA GLY A 270 2.87 -4.57 37.73
C GLY A 270 1.35 -4.81 37.59
N PRO A 271 0.63 -4.03 36.76
CA PRO A 271 -0.81 -4.25 36.51
C PRO A 271 -1.14 -5.62 35.90
N LEU A 272 -0.23 -6.17 35.09
CA LEU A 272 -0.35 -7.51 34.51
C LEU A 272 -0.04 -8.59 35.56
N MET A 273 1.03 -8.38 36.34
CA MET A 273 1.48 -9.30 37.39
C MET A 273 0.47 -9.45 38.53
N ALA A 274 -0.28 -8.39 38.87
CA ALA A 274 -1.30 -8.41 39.93
C ALA A 274 -2.45 -9.42 39.67
N ARG A 275 -2.58 -9.92 38.44
CA ARG A 275 -3.61 -10.90 38.03
C ARG A 275 -3.15 -12.34 38.20
N LEU A 276 -1.87 -12.55 38.50
CA LEU A 276 -1.27 -13.86 38.67
C LEU A 276 -1.31 -14.30 40.14
N PRO A 277 -1.33 -15.61 40.42
CA PRO A 277 -1.20 -16.11 41.78
C PRO A 277 0.17 -15.72 42.37
N ALA A 278 0.18 -15.38 43.66
CA ALA A 278 1.42 -15.17 44.40
C ALA A 278 2.33 -16.40 44.33
N PRO A 279 3.66 -16.24 44.38
CA PRO A 279 4.59 -17.37 44.46
C PRO A 279 4.35 -18.18 45.74
N GLY A 280 4.65 -19.48 45.69
CA GLY A 280 4.41 -20.40 46.81
C GLY A 280 5.20 -20.02 48.07
N ALA A 281 4.48 -19.55 49.10
CA ALA A 281 4.93 -19.16 50.45
C ALA A 281 6.09 -18.14 50.49
N ALA A 282 5.74 -16.85 50.57
CA ALA A 282 6.64 -15.72 50.83
C ALA A 282 7.62 -15.96 52.01
N GLU A 283 7.23 -16.75 53.03
CA GLU A 283 8.11 -17.17 54.13
C GLU A 283 9.36 -17.95 53.67
N ARG A 284 9.29 -18.68 52.55
CA ARG A 284 10.41 -19.49 52.01
C ARG A 284 11.40 -18.64 51.19
N ILE A 285 10.91 -17.55 50.59
CA ILE A 285 11.71 -16.55 49.87
C ILE A 285 12.47 -15.68 50.88
N LEU A 286 11.81 -15.23 51.96
CA LEU A 286 12.42 -14.51 53.08
C LEU A 286 13.40 -15.39 53.90
N ALA A 287 13.16 -16.70 54.02
CA ALA A 287 14.03 -17.62 54.78
C ALA A 287 15.29 -18.07 54.03
N LYS A 288 15.29 -18.03 52.69
CA LYS A 288 16.53 -18.13 51.92
C LYS A 288 17.10 -16.72 51.85
N LYS A 289 18.17 -16.42 52.59
CA LYS A 289 19.05 -15.29 52.24
C LYS A 289 19.50 -15.48 50.80
N ALA A 290 18.73 -14.96 49.85
CA ALA A 290 18.99 -15.13 48.44
C ALA A 290 20.40 -14.60 48.20
N ARG A 291 21.23 -15.35 47.47
CA ARG A 291 22.59 -14.95 47.15
C ARG A 291 22.53 -13.78 46.18
N LYS A 292 22.10 -12.61 46.66
CA LYS A 292 22.16 -11.35 45.93
C LYS A 292 23.61 -11.15 45.54
N SER A 293 23.83 -10.92 44.25
CA SER A 293 25.15 -10.69 43.71
C SER A 293 25.17 -9.31 43.06
N LYS A 294 26.23 -8.55 43.28
CA LYS A 294 26.51 -7.33 42.51
C LYS A 294 27.34 -7.61 41.25
N ASP A 295 27.81 -8.85 41.10
CA ASP A 295 28.60 -9.30 39.95
C ASP A 295 27.79 -10.31 39.12
N ALA A 296 27.55 -9.97 37.86
CA ALA A 296 26.89 -10.82 36.89
C ALA A 296 27.60 -12.18 36.71
N LYS A 297 28.93 -12.22 36.86
CA LYS A 297 29.70 -13.47 36.83
C LYS A 297 29.37 -14.36 38.03
N ALA A 298 29.21 -13.79 39.21
CA ALA A 298 28.84 -14.54 40.41
C ALA A 298 27.36 -14.97 40.38
N LEU A 299 26.47 -14.15 39.79
CA LEU A 299 25.10 -14.56 39.50
C LEU A 299 25.08 -15.76 38.54
N LEU A 300 25.83 -15.70 37.44
CA LEU A 300 25.94 -16.78 36.47
C LEU A 300 26.55 -18.05 37.09
N ALA A 301 27.54 -17.92 37.97
CA ALA A 301 28.16 -19.04 38.68
C ALA A 301 27.21 -19.73 39.67
N SER A 302 26.11 -19.06 40.08
CA SER A 302 25.07 -19.68 40.90
C SER A 302 24.20 -20.68 40.14
N VAL A 303 24.28 -20.65 38.79
CA VAL A 303 23.56 -21.55 37.88
C VAL A 303 24.54 -22.56 37.27
N LYS A 304 24.24 -23.86 37.35
CA LYS A 304 25.14 -24.91 36.85
C LYS A 304 25.27 -24.84 35.31
N PRO A 305 26.49 -24.84 34.74
CA PRO A 305 26.69 -24.95 33.29
C PRO A 305 26.24 -26.32 32.78
N ARG A 306 25.78 -26.38 31.53
CA ARG A 306 25.25 -27.59 30.90
C ARG A 306 26.20 -28.12 29.84
N THR A 307 26.33 -29.43 29.75
CA THR A 307 27.18 -30.12 28.76
C THR A 307 26.31 -30.83 27.72
N ARG A 308 26.70 -30.76 26.44
CA ARG A 308 26.04 -31.48 25.34
C ARG A 308 26.12 -33.00 25.59
N PRO A 309 25.00 -33.73 25.62
CA PRO A 309 25.04 -35.19 25.68
C PRO A 309 25.73 -35.74 24.42
N LYS A 310 26.87 -36.42 24.56
CA LYS A 310 27.46 -37.18 23.45
C LYS A 310 26.79 -38.55 23.38
N GLY A 311 25.98 -38.78 22.34
CA GLY A 311 25.56 -40.13 21.93
C GLY A 311 24.48 -40.83 22.75
N GLN A 312 23.67 -40.12 23.54
CA GLN A 312 22.48 -40.73 24.16
C GLN A 312 21.29 -40.73 23.19
N LYS A 313 20.74 -41.92 22.91
CA LYS A 313 19.42 -42.05 22.29
C LYS A 313 18.39 -41.47 23.28
N GLN A 314 17.79 -40.33 22.95
CA GLN A 314 16.66 -39.82 23.72
C GLN A 314 15.46 -40.77 23.55
N VAL A 315 14.95 -41.28 24.68
CA VAL A 315 13.76 -42.15 24.72
C VAL A 315 12.48 -41.32 24.87
N ALA A 316 12.60 -40.01 25.12
CA ALA A 316 11.49 -39.07 25.21
C ALA A 316 11.22 -38.44 23.83
N SER A 317 9.93 -38.28 23.49
CA SER A 317 9.49 -37.66 22.25
C SER A 317 8.46 -36.57 22.55
N ILE A 318 8.48 -35.50 21.76
CA ILE A 318 7.39 -34.51 21.76
C ILE A 318 6.08 -35.21 21.37
N GLN A 319 5.01 -34.85 22.05
CA GLN A 319 3.67 -35.39 21.83
C GLN A 319 2.69 -34.28 21.43
N ARG A 320 1.69 -34.62 20.62
CA ARG A 320 0.55 -33.75 20.33
C ARG A 320 -0.48 -33.92 21.43
N ARG A 321 -0.80 -32.83 22.14
CA ARG A 321 -1.94 -32.79 23.06
C ARG A 321 -2.35 -31.35 23.31
N GLU A 322 -3.60 -31.16 23.70
CA GLU A 322 -4.05 -29.89 24.26
C GLU A 322 -3.31 -29.63 25.59
N GLU A 323 -2.67 -28.48 25.70
CA GLU A 323 -2.06 -28.01 26.93
C GLU A 323 -2.77 -26.72 27.33
N LYS A 324 -3.57 -26.78 28.40
CA LYS A 324 -4.27 -25.59 28.90
C LYS A 324 -3.27 -24.69 29.64
N LEU A 325 -2.79 -23.66 28.94
CA LEU A 325 -1.95 -22.63 29.55
C LEU A 325 -2.73 -21.92 30.67
N ARG A 326 -2.09 -21.77 31.82
CA ARG A 326 -2.61 -20.98 32.95
C ARG A 326 -2.48 -19.49 32.60
N SER A 327 -3.16 -18.62 33.37
CA SER A 327 -2.93 -17.18 33.27
C SER A 327 -1.44 -16.89 33.42
N CYS A 328 -0.88 -16.12 32.49
CA CYS A 328 0.54 -15.78 32.50
C CYS A 328 0.79 -14.39 31.92
N VAL A 329 1.95 -13.82 32.29
CA VAL A 329 2.56 -12.69 31.58
C VAL A 329 3.62 -13.23 30.64
N VAL A 330 3.53 -12.83 29.37
CA VAL A 330 4.47 -13.21 28.31
C VAL A 330 5.63 -12.22 28.27
N LEU A 331 6.87 -12.68 28.13
CA LEU A 331 8.00 -11.87 27.65
C LEU A 331 8.44 -12.47 26.32
N ASP A 332 8.48 -11.67 25.26
CA ASP A 332 8.79 -12.16 23.91
C ASP A 332 10.05 -11.56 23.26
N TYR A 333 10.64 -12.36 22.39
CA TYR A 333 11.38 -11.87 21.24
C TYR A 333 11.07 -12.68 19.99
N SER A 334 11.14 -12.01 18.84
CA SER A 334 11.01 -12.64 17.54
C SER A 334 12.27 -12.42 16.71
N THR A 335 12.62 -13.46 15.96
CA THR A 335 13.47 -13.34 14.78
C THR A 335 12.57 -12.97 13.61
N LEU A 336 12.99 -11.98 12.83
CA LEU A 336 12.29 -11.54 11.62
C LEU A 336 13.26 -11.64 10.46
N THR A 337 12.91 -12.38 9.41
CA THR A 337 13.62 -12.34 8.13
C THR A 337 13.86 -10.89 7.74
N THR A 338 15.03 -10.59 7.17
CA THR A 338 15.39 -9.21 6.84
C THR A 338 14.29 -8.56 6.01
N PRO A 339 13.79 -7.40 6.44
CA PRO A 339 12.86 -6.60 5.66
C PRO A 339 13.36 -6.38 4.24
N GLN A 340 12.44 -6.32 3.30
CA GLN A 340 12.78 -6.13 1.90
C GLN A 340 13.49 -4.78 1.70
N SER A 341 14.24 -4.66 0.60
CA SER A 341 14.84 -3.41 0.14
C SER A 341 13.78 -2.36 -0.18
N GLY A 342 14.15 -1.26 -0.85
CA GLY A 342 13.16 -0.27 -1.29
C GLY A 342 12.08 -0.94 -2.15
N PHE A 343 10.82 -0.55 -1.94
CA PHE A 343 9.67 -1.12 -2.64
C PHE A 343 8.78 0.00 -3.19
N THR A 344 8.39 -0.11 -4.46
CA THR A 344 7.46 0.83 -5.10
C THR A 344 6.14 0.11 -5.34
N PHE A 345 5.08 0.59 -4.70
CA PHE A 345 3.72 0.18 -4.98
C PHE A 345 3.23 0.92 -6.22
N GLU A 346 3.18 0.21 -7.35
CA GLU A 346 2.93 0.77 -8.67
C GLU A 346 1.45 1.08 -8.91
N GLY A 347 1.18 2.19 -9.61
CA GLY A 347 -0.17 2.64 -9.92
C GLY A 347 -0.97 1.76 -10.88
N ASN A 348 -0.34 0.78 -11.55
CA ASN A 348 -1.00 -0.23 -12.39
C ASN A 348 -1.23 -1.58 -11.69
N THR A 349 -0.73 -1.75 -10.46
CA THR A 349 -0.69 -3.07 -9.81
C THR A 349 -1.56 -3.09 -8.56
N VAL A 350 -2.35 -4.16 -8.44
CA VAL A 350 -3.06 -4.47 -7.20
C VAL A 350 -2.20 -5.39 -6.36
N TYR A 351 -2.03 -5.06 -5.10
CA TYR A 351 -1.27 -5.85 -4.14
C TYR A 351 -2.22 -6.45 -3.10
N LEU A 352 -2.01 -7.70 -2.69
CA LEU A 352 -2.71 -8.33 -1.59
C LEU A 352 -1.72 -8.65 -0.47
N LEU A 353 -1.93 -8.05 0.70
CA LEU A 353 -1.15 -8.37 1.90
C LEU A 353 -1.90 -9.45 2.68
N THR A 354 -1.42 -10.69 2.59
CA THR A 354 -1.92 -11.82 3.39
C THR A 354 -1.24 -11.93 4.75
N GLY A 355 -0.08 -11.28 4.90
CA GLY A 355 0.66 -11.16 6.15
C GLY A 355 1.36 -9.81 6.30
N SER A 356 2.23 -9.72 7.30
CA SER A 356 3.11 -8.56 7.47
C SER A 356 4.11 -8.45 6.33
N VAL A 357 4.33 -7.25 5.83
CA VAL A 357 5.35 -6.89 4.84
C VAL A 357 6.26 -5.84 5.46
N SER A 358 7.51 -6.19 5.72
CA SER A 358 8.47 -5.29 6.37
C SER A 358 9.38 -4.62 5.36
N LEU A 359 9.47 -3.29 5.38
CA LEU A 359 10.25 -2.47 4.44
C LEU A 359 11.20 -1.52 5.19
N GLN A 360 12.50 -1.61 4.94
CA GLN A 360 13.53 -0.83 5.67
C GLN A 360 14.15 0.32 4.88
N GLN A 361 14.06 0.31 3.55
CA GLN A 361 14.52 1.42 2.71
C GLN A 361 13.32 2.23 2.22
N THR A 362 13.55 3.14 1.28
CA THR A 362 12.50 3.99 0.71
C THR A 362 11.37 3.15 0.14
N THR A 363 10.18 3.36 0.69
CA THR A 363 8.93 2.84 0.16
C THR A 363 8.23 3.96 -0.61
N THR A 364 7.75 3.68 -1.81
CA THR A 364 7.05 4.67 -2.64
C THR A 364 5.62 4.19 -2.91
N LEU A 365 4.63 5.05 -2.65
CA LEU A 365 3.24 4.84 -3.05
C LEU A 365 2.98 5.68 -4.30
N VAL A 366 2.83 5.03 -5.45
CA VAL A 366 2.49 5.71 -6.71
C VAL A 366 0.98 5.92 -6.78
N GLY A 367 0.53 7.12 -7.18
CA GLY A 367 -0.88 7.42 -7.35
C GLY A 367 -1.62 6.39 -8.23
N GLY A 368 -2.82 5.99 -7.80
CA GLY A 368 -3.60 4.93 -8.45
C GLY A 368 -3.31 3.52 -7.91
N THR A 369 -2.30 3.33 -7.06
CA THR A 369 -2.03 2.01 -6.45
C THR A 369 -3.18 1.56 -5.55
N VAL A 370 -3.48 0.27 -5.58
CA VAL A 370 -4.49 -0.36 -4.71
C VAL A 370 -3.86 -1.50 -3.90
N ILE A 371 -3.91 -1.38 -2.58
CA ILE A 371 -3.36 -2.35 -1.64
C ILE A 371 -4.53 -2.98 -0.87
N LYS A 372 -4.78 -4.26 -1.12
CA LYS A 372 -5.81 -5.06 -0.46
C LYS A 372 -5.22 -5.79 0.74
N LEU A 373 -6.01 -5.90 1.81
CA LEU A 373 -5.62 -6.44 3.11
C LEU A 373 -6.44 -7.68 3.44
N ASP A 374 -5.74 -8.73 3.86
CA ASP A 374 -6.34 -9.77 4.70
C ASP A 374 -6.33 -9.33 6.18
N THR A 375 -6.93 -10.14 7.06
CA THR A 375 -6.92 -9.91 8.51
C THR A 375 -5.51 -9.84 9.09
N GLY A 376 -4.60 -10.68 8.58
CA GLY A 376 -3.17 -10.68 8.95
C GLY A 376 -2.29 -9.71 8.16
N GLY A 377 -2.84 -9.01 7.17
CA GLY A 377 -2.10 -8.07 6.33
C GLY A 377 -1.57 -6.88 7.14
N SER A 378 -0.33 -6.44 6.90
CA SER A 378 0.17 -5.21 7.52
C SER A 378 1.38 -4.67 6.75
N LEU A 379 1.39 -3.37 6.45
CA LEU A 379 2.55 -2.72 5.85
C LEU A 379 3.43 -2.09 6.93
N ASN A 380 4.57 -2.72 7.23
CA ASN A 380 5.50 -2.31 8.27
C ASN A 380 6.65 -1.47 7.69
N ILE A 381 6.53 -0.16 7.83
CA ILE A 381 7.46 0.82 7.27
C ILE A 381 8.49 1.24 8.32
N GLN A 382 9.76 1.03 8.01
CA GLN A 382 10.89 1.34 8.87
C GLN A 382 11.92 2.27 8.23
N GLY A 383 11.86 2.41 6.90
CA GLY A 383 12.56 3.41 6.12
C GLY A 383 11.66 4.59 5.73
N PRO A 384 12.15 5.53 4.90
CA PRO A 384 11.33 6.62 4.37
C PRO A 384 10.10 6.11 3.61
N LEU A 385 8.97 6.82 3.72
CA LEU A 385 7.78 6.60 2.92
C LEU A 385 7.51 7.84 2.07
N VAL A 386 7.44 7.66 0.76
CA VAL A 386 7.24 8.73 -0.22
C VAL A 386 5.90 8.53 -0.92
N CYS A 387 5.08 9.56 -0.92
CA CYS A 387 3.85 9.62 -1.69
C CYS A 387 4.14 10.26 -3.05
N GLN A 388 4.00 9.50 -4.13
CA GLN A 388 3.90 9.99 -5.51
C GLN A 388 2.42 10.01 -5.94
N THR A 389 1.57 10.40 -5.00
CA THR A 389 0.13 10.59 -5.14
C THR A 389 -0.15 12.06 -5.44
N SER A 390 -1.37 12.34 -5.91
CA SER A 390 -1.82 13.71 -6.19
C SER A 390 -3.34 13.77 -6.11
N PRO A 391 -3.97 14.96 -6.17
CA PRO A 391 -5.40 15.05 -6.43
C PRO A 391 -5.81 14.15 -7.59
N TYR A 392 -6.90 13.41 -7.41
CA TYR A 392 -7.45 12.41 -8.36
C TYR A 392 -6.55 11.19 -8.62
N ARG A 393 -5.50 10.98 -7.83
CA ARG A 393 -4.59 9.84 -7.92
C ARG A 393 -4.20 9.35 -6.52
N LEU A 394 -5.18 8.84 -5.79
CA LEU A 394 -4.98 8.39 -4.41
C LEU A 394 -4.20 7.08 -4.39
N ALA A 395 -3.46 6.85 -3.29
CA ALA A 395 -3.13 5.49 -2.89
C ALA A 395 -4.27 4.95 -2.03
N ILE A 396 -4.85 3.80 -2.42
CA ILE A 396 -6.01 3.23 -1.73
C ILE A 396 -5.61 1.92 -1.05
N ILE A 397 -5.76 1.88 0.28
CA ILE A 397 -5.55 0.69 1.11
C ILE A 397 -6.91 0.20 1.60
N THR A 398 -7.29 -1.04 1.32
CA THR A 398 -8.64 -1.55 1.65
C THR A 398 -8.66 -3.05 1.93
N SER A 399 -9.80 -3.61 2.30
CA SER A 399 -9.98 -5.06 2.49
C SER A 399 -9.91 -5.83 1.17
N LYS A 400 -9.46 -7.09 1.22
CA LYS A 400 -9.58 -8.05 0.10
C LYS A 400 -11.02 -8.27 -0.37
N LEU A 401 -12.01 -8.02 0.49
CA LEU A 401 -13.44 -8.10 0.20
C LEU A 401 -14.02 -6.79 -0.37
N ASP A 402 -13.25 -5.70 -0.39
CA ASP A 402 -13.73 -4.45 -0.97
C ASP A 402 -13.79 -4.56 -2.49
N GLY A 403 -15.01 -4.76 -3.01
CA GLY A 403 -15.30 -4.82 -4.44
C GLY A 403 -15.53 -3.45 -5.10
N SER A 404 -15.28 -2.34 -4.41
CA SER A 404 -15.47 -1.00 -4.96
C SER A 404 -14.28 -0.47 -5.78
N VAL A 405 -13.10 -1.07 -5.65
CA VAL A 405 -11.86 -0.60 -6.30
C VAL A 405 -10.86 -1.73 -6.53
N GLY A 406 -10.11 -1.64 -7.63
CA GLY A 406 -9.12 -2.61 -8.08
C GLY A 406 -9.66 -4.02 -8.26
N GLU A 407 -8.78 -5.00 -8.41
CA GLU A 407 -9.17 -6.38 -8.73
C GLU A 407 -10.08 -7.04 -7.68
N ILE A 408 -11.10 -7.78 -8.13
CA ILE A 408 -11.95 -8.58 -7.25
C ILE A 408 -11.19 -9.83 -6.82
N ILE A 409 -10.57 -9.79 -5.63
CA ILE A 409 -9.77 -10.88 -5.07
C ILE A 409 -10.66 -11.95 -4.43
N ALA A 410 -11.71 -11.53 -3.72
CA ALA A 410 -12.64 -12.41 -3.05
C ALA A 410 -14.07 -11.84 -3.14
N THR A 411 -15.07 -12.73 -3.20
CA THR A 411 -16.47 -12.35 -3.37
C THR A 411 -17.14 -12.01 -2.05
N GLY A 412 -18.04 -11.02 -2.08
CA GLY A 412 -18.85 -10.59 -0.94
C GLY A 412 -18.31 -9.30 -0.29
N PRO A 413 -19.18 -8.44 0.25
CA PRO A 413 -18.74 -7.18 0.86
C PRO A 413 -18.04 -7.43 2.20
N PRO A 414 -17.14 -6.52 2.65
CA PRO A 414 -16.61 -6.58 3.99
C PRO A 414 -17.73 -6.41 5.02
N THR A 415 -17.78 -7.26 6.05
CA THR A 415 -18.80 -7.20 7.12
C THR A 415 -18.22 -6.76 8.46
N THR A 416 -16.89 -6.73 8.59
CA THR A 416 -16.18 -6.37 9.83
C THR A 416 -15.03 -5.42 9.53
N LYS A 417 -14.62 -4.65 10.53
CA LYS A 417 -13.51 -3.69 10.47
C LYS A 417 -12.24 -4.33 11.05
N THR A 418 -11.86 -5.50 10.53
CA THR A 418 -10.81 -6.36 11.12
C THR A 418 -9.65 -6.68 10.16
N TYR A 419 -9.65 -6.08 8.96
CA TYR A 419 -8.58 -6.26 7.97
C TYR A 419 -7.41 -5.35 8.36
N GLY A 420 -6.15 -5.74 8.19
CA GLY A 420 -5.07 -4.82 8.53
C GLY A 420 -4.95 -4.50 10.03
N SER A 421 -4.07 -5.18 10.76
CA SER A 421 -3.85 -4.90 12.19
C SER A 421 -2.37 -4.63 12.51
N PRO A 422 -1.88 -3.40 12.26
CA PRO A 422 -2.50 -2.27 11.54
C PRO A 422 -2.34 -2.37 10.01
N ALA A 423 -3.11 -1.60 9.24
CA ALA A 423 -2.94 -1.48 7.79
C ALA A 423 -1.58 -0.83 7.43
N LEU A 424 -1.26 0.31 8.03
CA LEU A 424 0.04 0.99 7.90
C LEU A 424 0.70 1.14 9.27
N ASN A 425 1.82 0.46 9.50
CA ASN A 425 2.63 0.57 10.70
C ASN A 425 3.89 1.39 10.42
N LEU A 426 3.97 2.60 10.96
CA LEU A 426 5.10 3.50 10.84
C LEU A 426 5.98 3.35 12.09
N ASN A 427 7.10 2.63 11.96
CA ASN A 427 8.01 2.36 13.06
C ASN A 427 9.47 2.41 12.56
N PRO A 428 10.01 3.62 12.36
CA PRO A 428 11.34 3.80 11.82
C PRO A 428 12.39 3.38 12.84
N SER A 429 13.54 2.91 12.36
CA SER A 429 14.65 2.53 13.23
C SER A 429 15.32 3.73 13.92
N THR A 430 15.14 4.93 13.36
CA THR A 430 15.59 6.21 13.92
C THR A 430 14.43 7.19 13.89
N THR A 431 14.25 7.98 14.95
CA THR A 431 13.15 8.96 15.03
C THR A 431 13.15 9.88 13.81
N THR A 432 12.11 9.76 12.99
CA THR A 432 11.92 10.59 11.78
C THR A 432 10.47 11.07 11.70
N ALA A 433 10.23 12.06 10.84
CA ALA A 433 8.90 12.52 10.52
C ALA A 433 8.44 11.89 9.21
N TYR A 434 7.29 11.21 9.24
CA TYR A 434 6.58 10.79 8.04
C TYR A 434 5.68 11.92 7.55
N LYS A 435 5.70 12.16 6.24
CA LYS A 435 4.81 13.10 5.55
C LYS A 435 4.01 12.32 4.53
N LEU A 436 2.74 12.12 4.81
CA LEU A 436 1.83 11.38 3.94
C LEU A 436 0.83 12.34 3.31
N HIS A 437 0.44 12.09 2.07
CA HIS A 437 -0.66 12.85 1.47
C HIS A 437 -1.43 12.07 0.41
N ASP A 438 -2.69 12.45 0.22
CA ASP A 438 -3.59 11.90 -0.80
C ASP A 438 -3.70 10.35 -0.69
N ILE A 439 -4.08 9.88 0.49
CA ILE A 439 -4.25 8.45 0.82
C ILE A 439 -5.69 8.19 1.31
N ALA A 440 -6.27 7.08 0.86
CA ALA A 440 -7.50 6.54 1.43
C ALA A 440 -7.25 5.17 2.08
N ILE A 441 -7.71 4.98 3.31
CA ILE A 441 -7.64 3.71 4.04
C ILE A 441 -9.05 3.29 4.44
N ARG A 442 -9.43 2.06 4.12
CA ARG A 442 -10.78 1.55 4.34
C ARG A 442 -10.78 0.18 4.99
N TRP A 443 -11.82 -0.12 5.77
CA TRP A 443 -12.07 -1.45 6.35
C TRP A 443 -10.98 -1.98 7.29
N ALA A 444 -10.08 -1.11 7.76
CA ALA A 444 -8.95 -1.52 8.57
C ALA A 444 -9.32 -1.72 10.05
N ASP A 445 -8.65 -2.62 10.77
CA ASP A 445 -8.71 -2.64 12.24
C ASP A 445 -8.04 -1.38 12.79
N LYS A 446 -6.80 -1.11 12.36
CA LYS A 446 -6.13 0.16 12.63
C LYS A 446 -5.62 0.73 11.32
N ALA A 447 -6.10 1.90 10.91
CA ALA A 447 -5.70 2.47 9.62
C ALA A 447 -4.22 2.87 9.61
N ILE A 448 -3.79 3.69 10.58
CA ILE A 448 -2.37 4.06 10.74
C ILE A 448 -1.95 3.88 12.19
N GLN A 449 -0.84 3.16 12.39
CA GLN A 449 -0.13 3.09 13.66
C GLN A 449 1.18 3.85 13.55
N VAL A 450 1.45 4.75 14.49
CA VAL A 450 2.69 5.54 14.56
C VAL A 450 3.46 5.16 15.82
N GLN A 451 4.74 4.86 15.63
CA GLN A 451 5.70 4.50 16.68
C GLN A 451 7.04 5.15 16.37
N ASN A 452 7.80 5.55 17.39
CA ASN A 452 9.15 6.13 17.23
C ASN A 452 9.22 7.23 16.15
N ALA A 453 8.15 7.99 15.93
CA ALA A 453 8.05 8.91 14.81
C ALA A 453 7.07 10.07 15.08
N SER A 454 7.25 11.13 14.30
CA SER A 454 6.22 12.15 14.06
C SER A 454 5.45 11.82 12.78
N LEU A 455 4.18 12.17 12.72
CA LEU A 455 3.34 12.01 11.54
C LEU A 455 2.67 13.33 11.16
N VAL A 456 2.86 13.76 9.92
CA VAL A 456 2.07 14.81 9.26
C VAL A 456 1.31 14.15 8.11
N VAL A 457 -0.01 14.33 8.06
CA VAL A 457 -0.84 13.81 6.96
C VAL A 457 -1.71 14.91 6.38
N THR A 458 -1.67 15.08 5.06
CA THR A 458 -2.55 16.00 4.32
C THR A 458 -3.48 15.24 3.38
N ASN A 459 -4.78 15.57 3.33
CA ASN A 459 -5.76 14.90 2.43
C ASN A 459 -5.89 13.40 2.71
N LEU A 460 -6.28 13.08 3.93
CA LEU A 460 -6.49 11.70 4.37
C LEU A 460 -7.98 11.35 4.32
N GLN A 461 -8.30 10.16 3.81
CA GLN A 461 -9.62 9.56 3.95
C GLN A 461 -9.51 8.26 4.75
N VAL A 462 -10.19 8.15 5.89
CA VAL A 462 -10.30 6.92 6.67
C VAL A 462 -11.76 6.54 6.78
N VAL A 463 -12.17 5.40 6.21
CA VAL A 463 -13.59 5.02 6.16
C VAL A 463 -13.81 3.58 6.63
N SER A 464 -14.79 3.37 7.50
CA SER A 464 -15.16 2.03 7.98
C SER A 464 -13.99 1.30 8.67
N CYS A 465 -13.20 2.01 9.48
CA CYS A 465 -12.09 1.43 10.25
C CYS A 465 -12.44 1.29 11.74
N ASN A 466 -11.86 0.32 12.45
CA ASN A 466 -12.08 0.23 13.90
C ASN A 466 -11.35 1.37 14.62
N THR A 467 -10.09 1.63 14.30
CA THR A 467 -9.31 2.78 14.78
C THR A 467 -8.70 3.53 13.60
N ALA A 468 -8.83 4.87 13.55
CA ALA A 468 -8.17 5.65 12.51
C ALA A 468 -6.67 5.79 12.78
N ILE A 469 -6.29 6.40 13.90
CA ILE A 469 -4.87 6.57 14.28
C ILE A 469 -4.60 5.90 15.62
N TYR A 470 -3.61 5.02 15.67
CA TYR A 470 -3.04 4.50 16.92
C TYR A 470 -1.67 5.12 17.15
N LYS A 471 -1.53 5.92 18.20
CA LYS A 471 -0.30 6.66 18.56
C LYS A 471 0.39 6.00 19.76
N ALA A 472 1.35 5.12 19.49
CA ALA A 472 2.10 4.42 20.52
C ALA A 472 2.88 5.40 21.41
N SER A 473 3.18 5.01 22.65
CA SER A 473 3.87 5.87 23.64
C SER A 473 5.15 6.53 23.13
N THR A 474 5.86 5.88 22.20
CA THR A 474 7.12 6.37 21.62
C THR A 474 6.93 7.34 20.44
N ALA A 475 5.71 7.54 19.95
CA ALA A 475 5.43 8.53 18.93
C ALA A 475 5.46 9.95 19.50
N THR A 476 5.94 10.90 18.70
CA THR A 476 6.15 12.29 19.12
C THR A 476 4.96 13.17 18.76
N THR A 477 4.82 13.60 17.51
CA THR A 477 3.74 14.52 17.10
C THR A 477 2.82 13.90 16.05
N LEU A 478 1.55 14.29 16.08
CA LEU A 478 0.55 14.00 15.05
C LEU A 478 -0.03 15.31 14.54
N ASP A 479 0.02 15.55 13.23
CA ASP A 479 -0.56 16.72 12.57
C ASP A 479 -1.45 16.27 11.40
N LEU A 480 -2.76 16.51 11.53
CA LEU A 480 -3.78 16.15 10.54
C LEU A 480 -4.26 17.40 9.81
N LYS A 481 -4.07 17.43 8.49
CA LYS A 481 -4.44 18.56 7.64
C LYS A 481 -5.42 18.11 6.57
N ASN A 482 -6.63 18.66 6.57
CA ASN A 482 -7.68 18.26 5.62
C ASN A 482 -7.94 16.74 5.65
N ALA A 483 -8.44 16.22 6.77
CA ALA A 483 -8.67 14.79 6.97
C ALA A 483 -10.16 14.48 7.14
N LEU A 484 -10.62 13.38 6.55
CA LEU A 484 -11.98 12.86 6.66
C LEU A 484 -11.93 11.48 7.30
N MET A 485 -12.66 11.30 8.40
CA MET A 485 -12.74 10.05 9.15
C MET A 485 -14.20 9.70 9.39
N ASP A 486 -14.71 8.70 8.68
CA ASP A 486 -16.14 8.38 8.64
C ASP A 486 -16.40 6.90 8.95
N ASP A 487 -17.44 6.61 9.75
CA ASP A 487 -17.75 5.27 10.23
C ASP A 487 -16.54 4.63 10.93
N VAL A 488 -15.98 5.33 11.91
CA VAL A 488 -14.78 4.89 12.65
C VAL A 488 -15.12 4.55 14.11
N GLY A 489 -14.58 3.45 14.64
CA GLY A 489 -14.76 3.12 16.07
C GLY A 489 -14.08 4.15 16.98
N VAL A 490 -12.78 4.40 16.78
CA VAL A 490 -11.97 5.38 17.52
C VAL A 490 -11.15 6.27 16.59
N ILE A 491 -11.18 7.60 16.74
CA ILE A 491 -10.36 8.50 15.91
C ILE A 491 -8.89 8.45 16.31
N LEU A 492 -8.58 8.65 17.59
CA LEU A 492 -7.23 8.57 18.12
C LEU A 492 -7.19 7.69 19.38
N ASP A 493 -6.37 6.64 19.33
CA ASP A 493 -6.08 5.74 20.44
C ASP A 493 -4.57 5.68 20.71
N GLY A 494 -4.18 5.17 21.88
CA GLY A 494 -2.80 4.94 22.27
C GLY A 494 -2.43 5.52 23.64
N SER A 495 -1.15 5.82 23.83
CA SER A 495 -0.62 6.21 25.14
C SER A 495 0.44 7.32 25.11
N SER A 496 0.68 7.93 23.94
CA SER A 496 1.66 9.02 23.82
C SER A 496 1.15 10.36 24.38
N SER A 497 2.01 11.03 25.15
CA SER A 497 1.80 12.40 25.64
C SER A 497 2.18 13.50 24.63
N GLY A 498 2.80 13.15 23.50
CA GLY A 498 3.26 14.14 22.53
C GLY A 498 2.10 14.82 21.79
N ALA A 499 2.36 16.02 21.25
CA ALA A 499 1.32 16.94 20.74
C ALA A 499 0.53 16.38 19.54
N ASN A 500 -0.77 16.70 19.51
CA ASN A 500 -1.69 16.33 18.44
C ASN A 500 -2.40 17.60 17.91
N THR A 501 -2.37 17.84 16.61
CA THR A 501 -3.04 18.94 15.93
C THR A 501 -3.94 18.43 14.81
N GLY A 502 -5.04 19.14 14.56
CA GLY A 502 -5.96 18.85 13.46
C GLY A 502 -6.55 20.12 12.88
N GLN A 503 -6.37 20.34 11.57
CA GLN A 503 -6.93 21.46 10.84
C GLN A 503 -7.81 20.92 9.72
N HIS A 504 -9.05 21.40 9.63
CA HIS A 504 -10.01 20.88 8.64
C HIS A 504 -10.25 19.38 8.76
N LEU A 505 -10.43 18.91 10.01
CA LEU A 505 -10.80 17.53 10.30
C LEU A 505 -12.33 17.39 10.26
N THR A 506 -12.83 16.49 9.43
CA THR A 506 -14.23 16.02 9.49
C THR A 506 -14.27 14.61 10.05
N CYS A 507 -14.86 14.46 11.23
CA CYS A 507 -15.20 13.17 11.81
C CYS A 507 -16.71 12.96 11.68
N HIS A 508 -17.14 11.80 11.18
CA HIS A 508 -18.55 11.47 11.05
C HIS A 508 -18.85 10.03 11.48
N ARG A 509 -19.93 9.82 12.24
CA ARG A 509 -20.38 8.49 12.70
C ARG A 509 -19.28 7.75 13.46
N VAL A 510 -18.88 8.32 14.59
CA VAL A 510 -17.75 7.85 15.39
C VAL A 510 -18.19 7.45 16.79
N SER A 511 -17.83 6.23 17.21
CA SER A 511 -18.20 5.73 18.55
C SER A 511 -17.38 6.37 19.68
N ASN A 512 -16.09 6.60 19.48
CA ASN A 512 -15.24 7.29 20.45
C ASN A 512 -14.33 8.28 19.75
N PHE A 513 -14.40 9.55 20.12
CA PHE A 513 -13.43 10.51 19.60
C PHE A 513 -12.01 10.14 20.02
N MET A 514 -11.80 9.77 21.29
CA MET A 514 -10.49 9.28 21.72
C MET A 514 -10.56 8.21 22.81
N GLN A 515 -9.58 7.31 22.79
CA GLN A 515 -9.36 6.26 23.78
C GLN A 515 -7.89 6.26 24.25
N GLY A 516 -7.62 5.60 25.37
CA GLY A 516 -6.28 5.50 25.95
C GLY A 516 -5.86 6.76 26.72
N THR A 517 -4.55 6.93 26.87
CA THR A 517 -3.93 8.05 27.62
C THR A 517 -3.26 9.08 26.70
N VAL A 518 -3.72 9.18 25.44
CA VAL A 518 -3.24 10.17 24.48
C VAL A 518 -3.59 11.60 24.87
N SER A 519 -2.69 12.54 24.56
CA SER A 519 -2.93 13.97 24.74
C SER A 519 -4.10 14.50 23.89
N ALA A 520 -4.77 15.54 24.40
CA ALA A 520 -5.85 16.22 23.69
C ALA A 520 -5.41 16.71 22.29
N ILE A 521 -6.33 16.70 21.32
CA ILE A 521 -6.07 17.22 19.97
C ILE A 521 -6.41 18.72 19.93
N ALA A 522 -5.50 19.57 19.47
CA ALA A 522 -5.80 20.97 19.17
C ALA A 522 -6.42 21.06 17.77
N LEU A 523 -7.71 21.39 17.71
CA LEU A 523 -8.51 21.41 16.49
C LEU A 523 -8.81 22.82 16.01
N GLU A 524 -8.79 23.02 14.69
CA GLU A 524 -9.22 24.26 14.02
C GLU A 524 -10.05 23.94 12.78
N ASN A 525 -11.05 24.77 12.48
CA ASN A 525 -11.93 24.67 11.31
C ASN A 525 -12.49 23.25 11.08
N SER A 526 -12.94 22.59 12.14
CA SER A 526 -13.22 21.15 12.14
C SER A 526 -14.69 20.81 12.46
N LEU A 527 -15.18 19.71 11.90
CA LEU A 527 -16.54 19.19 12.07
C LEU A 527 -16.52 17.81 12.73
N LEU A 528 -17.15 17.66 13.89
CA LEU A 528 -17.34 16.41 14.61
C LEU A 528 -18.84 16.06 14.62
N MET A 529 -19.30 15.33 13.60
CA MET A 529 -20.71 15.01 13.38
C MET A 529 -21.04 13.58 13.81
N SER A 530 -22.10 13.41 14.60
CA SER A 530 -22.47 12.11 15.19
C SER A 530 -21.27 11.42 15.87
N VAL A 531 -20.51 12.20 16.64
CA VAL A 531 -19.32 11.75 17.37
C VAL A 531 -19.63 11.75 18.87
N THR A 532 -19.38 10.61 19.53
CA THR A 532 -19.51 10.49 20.99
C THR A 532 -18.17 10.55 21.71
N ASN A 533 -18.21 10.80 23.04
CA ASN A 533 -17.04 10.83 23.92
C ASN A 533 -15.99 11.91 23.59
N THR A 534 -16.44 13.12 23.30
CA THR A 534 -15.60 14.27 22.91
C THR A 534 -15.18 15.19 24.06
N ALA A 535 -15.84 15.10 25.23
CA ALA A 535 -15.64 16.02 26.35
C ALA A 535 -14.19 15.97 26.90
N GLY A 536 -13.52 17.12 26.93
CA GLY A 536 -12.12 17.25 27.40
C GLY A 536 -11.07 16.57 26.51
N LYS A 537 -11.47 16.09 25.32
CA LYS A 537 -10.60 15.36 24.40
C LYS A 537 -9.99 16.28 23.34
N TYR A 538 -10.54 17.46 23.08
CA TYR A 538 -9.93 18.41 22.18
C TYR A 538 -9.90 19.82 22.78
N THR A 539 -9.01 20.64 22.25
CA THR A 539 -8.95 22.09 22.48
C THR A 539 -9.08 22.80 21.14
N GLY A 540 -9.32 24.12 21.13
CA GLY A 540 -9.27 24.93 19.92
C GLY A 540 -10.50 25.80 19.68
N SER A 541 -10.40 26.67 18.67
CA SER A 541 -11.48 27.54 18.18
C SER A 541 -12.01 27.04 16.83
N SER A 542 -13.24 27.42 16.47
CA SER A 542 -13.84 27.03 15.17
C SER A 542 -14.03 25.51 15.00
N VAL A 543 -14.50 24.86 16.06
CA VAL A 543 -14.84 23.43 16.05
C VAL A 543 -16.32 23.27 16.33
N VAL A 544 -17.02 22.52 15.47
CA VAL A 544 -18.43 22.19 15.66
C VAL A 544 -18.54 20.72 16.02
N ALA A 545 -19.18 20.42 17.16
CA ALA A 545 -19.48 19.06 17.57
C ALA A 545 -21.00 18.90 17.77
N LEU A 546 -21.64 18.08 16.93
CA LEU A 546 -23.07 17.82 16.95
C LEU A 546 -23.35 16.33 16.84
N LEU A 547 -24.43 15.86 17.46
CA LEU A 547 -24.90 14.49 17.28
C LEU A 547 -25.84 14.34 16.08
N ASP A 548 -26.49 15.43 15.69
CA ASP A 548 -27.36 15.55 14.51
C ASP A 548 -26.60 16.28 13.39
N ASP A 549 -26.56 15.67 12.21
CA ASP A 549 -25.90 16.17 11.00
C ASP A 549 -26.90 16.75 9.98
N THR A 550 -28.17 16.89 10.35
CA THR A 550 -29.22 17.43 9.48
C THR A 550 -28.86 18.82 8.96
N GLY A 551 -28.83 18.97 7.63
CA GLY A 551 -28.52 20.23 6.95
C GLY A 551 -27.03 20.60 6.94
N VAL A 552 -26.16 19.78 7.52
CA VAL A 552 -24.70 19.98 7.50
C VAL A 552 -24.14 19.57 6.14
N PHE A 553 -24.42 18.32 5.74
CA PHE A 553 -23.95 17.75 4.48
C PHE A 553 -25.05 17.76 3.41
N ALA A 554 -24.64 17.88 2.15
CA ALA A 554 -25.52 17.70 1.01
C ALA A 554 -25.93 16.21 0.88
N PRO A 555 -27.05 15.91 0.18
CA PRO A 555 -27.34 14.54 -0.23
C PRO A 555 -26.14 13.93 -0.99
N GLN A 556 -25.93 12.63 -0.80
CA GLN A 556 -24.83 11.91 -1.43
C GLN A 556 -24.84 12.08 -2.96
N VAL A 557 -23.68 12.41 -3.54
CA VAL A 557 -23.46 12.50 -4.99
C VAL A 557 -22.32 11.57 -5.36
N GLY A 558 -22.63 10.52 -6.14
CA GLY A 558 -21.67 9.43 -6.39
C GLY A 558 -21.37 8.67 -5.11
N VAL A 559 -20.09 8.63 -4.73
CA VAL A 559 -19.61 8.05 -3.47
C VAL A 559 -19.14 9.11 -2.48
N GLY A 560 -19.40 10.40 -2.76
CA GLY A 560 -19.09 11.52 -1.85
C GLY A 560 -20.28 11.86 -0.97
N ARG A 561 -20.09 11.81 0.35
CA ARG A 561 -21.13 12.00 1.37
C ARG A 561 -20.91 13.25 2.24
N HIS A 562 -19.75 13.88 2.18
CA HIS A 562 -19.37 14.96 3.10
C HIS A 562 -19.17 16.32 2.41
N TYR A 563 -19.72 16.50 1.22
CA TYR A 563 -19.90 17.85 0.67
C TYR A 563 -20.84 18.63 1.58
N LEU A 564 -20.56 19.91 1.83
CA LEU A 564 -21.44 20.75 2.64
C LEU A 564 -22.74 21.05 1.89
N ALA A 565 -23.87 21.06 2.60
CA ALA A 565 -25.13 21.49 2.02
C ALA A 565 -25.05 22.95 1.52
N ALA A 566 -25.85 23.32 0.53
CA ALA A 566 -25.85 24.69 -0.03
C ALA A 566 -26.09 25.77 1.04
N ASN A 567 -26.97 25.49 2.01
CA ASN A 567 -27.28 26.37 3.14
C ASN A 567 -26.64 25.89 4.45
N SER A 568 -25.56 25.11 4.38
CA SER A 568 -24.86 24.65 5.58
C SER A 568 -24.34 25.85 6.37
N PRO A 569 -24.58 25.91 7.70
CA PRO A 569 -24.11 27.01 8.55
C PRO A 569 -22.59 27.07 8.69
N TYR A 570 -21.86 26.10 8.14
CA TYR A 570 -20.41 25.99 8.26
C TYR A 570 -19.67 26.37 6.98
N ARG A 571 -20.38 26.98 6.03
CA ARG A 571 -19.78 27.65 4.89
C ARG A 571 -19.26 29.03 5.29
N ASN A 572 -18.09 29.41 4.78
CA ASN A 572 -17.45 30.71 4.97
C ASN A 572 -17.35 31.14 6.45
N ASN A 573 -17.08 30.17 7.34
CA ASN A 573 -17.08 30.39 8.79
C ASN A 573 -15.71 30.06 9.44
N GLY A 574 -14.73 29.69 8.61
CA GLY A 574 -13.34 29.37 8.88
C GLY A 574 -12.56 30.51 9.52
N THR A 575 -11.57 30.15 10.34
CA THR A 575 -10.49 31.05 10.76
C THR A 575 -9.30 30.94 9.82
N ALA A 576 -8.49 32.00 9.77
CA ALA A 576 -7.31 32.07 8.92
C ALA A 576 -6.27 30.98 9.26
N ILE A 577 -5.67 30.39 8.24
CA ILE A 577 -4.59 29.41 8.35
C ILE A 577 -3.25 30.12 8.25
N SER A 578 -2.34 29.83 9.17
CA SER A 578 -1.00 30.41 9.24
C SER A 578 0.01 29.77 8.28
N ASP A 579 -0.16 28.47 7.98
CA ASP A 579 0.64 27.75 7.00
C ASP A 579 0.22 28.15 5.57
N ALA A 580 1.04 28.99 4.93
CA ALA A 580 0.76 29.52 3.60
C ALA A 580 0.71 28.43 2.51
N GLN A 581 1.47 27.33 2.63
CA GLN A 581 1.43 26.26 1.64
C GLN A 581 0.13 25.46 1.76
N PHE A 582 -0.27 25.15 3.00
CA PHE A 582 -1.53 24.46 3.25
C PHE A 582 -2.75 25.32 2.89
N LEU A 583 -2.69 26.64 3.12
CA LEU A 583 -3.74 27.57 2.69
C LEU A 583 -3.94 27.55 1.17
N VAL A 584 -2.86 27.68 0.39
CA VAL A 584 -2.94 27.63 -1.08
C VAL A 584 -3.53 26.31 -1.56
N GLU A 585 -3.15 25.21 -0.91
CA GLU A 585 -3.71 23.89 -1.23
C GLU A 585 -5.21 23.82 -0.95
N LEU A 586 -5.67 24.22 0.24
CA LEU A 586 -7.10 24.23 0.58
C LEU A 586 -7.90 25.15 -0.34
N GLN A 587 -7.37 26.32 -0.65
CA GLN A 587 -8.01 27.27 -1.58
C GLN A 587 -8.14 26.72 -3.00
N SER A 588 -7.39 25.67 -3.37
CA SER A 588 -7.53 24.97 -4.65
C SER A 588 -8.59 23.85 -4.63
N ARG A 589 -9.19 23.57 -3.47
CA ARG A 589 -10.16 22.49 -3.23
C ARG A 589 -11.57 23.05 -3.01
N THR A 590 -12.54 22.16 -2.80
CA THR A 590 -13.96 22.53 -2.66
C THR A 590 -14.70 21.70 -1.63
N THR A 591 -15.72 22.28 -1.03
CA THR A 591 -16.74 21.61 -0.21
C THR A 591 -18.08 21.46 -0.95
N TYR A 592 -18.15 21.91 -2.20
CA TYR A 592 -19.36 21.86 -3.02
C TYR A 592 -19.44 20.54 -3.79
N ALA A 593 -20.64 19.94 -3.83
CA ALA A 593 -20.87 18.73 -4.58
C ALA A 593 -20.83 18.98 -6.10
N PRO A 594 -20.35 18.02 -6.90
CA PRO A 594 -20.45 18.08 -8.36
C PRO A 594 -21.90 18.01 -8.82
N SER A 595 -22.15 18.45 -10.05
CA SER A 595 -23.47 18.26 -10.67
C SER A 595 -23.58 16.93 -11.40
N MET A 596 -24.73 16.27 -11.26
CA MET A 596 -24.97 14.98 -11.90
C MET A 596 -25.33 15.14 -13.38
N ILE A 597 -24.72 14.31 -14.23
CA ILE A 597 -25.16 14.07 -15.61
C ILE A 597 -25.33 12.55 -15.76
N SER A 598 -26.52 12.10 -16.16
CA SER A 598 -26.82 10.68 -16.27
C SER A 598 -27.82 10.35 -17.36
N GLY A 599 -27.72 9.15 -17.91
CA GLY A 599 -28.66 8.64 -18.90
C GLY A 599 -28.59 9.40 -20.22
N TYR A 600 -29.64 9.25 -21.04
CA TYR A 600 -29.71 9.82 -22.38
C TYR A 600 -29.86 11.35 -22.36
N GLN A 601 -29.02 12.04 -23.13
CA GLN A 601 -29.00 13.49 -23.23
C GLN A 601 -29.75 13.95 -24.50
N THR A 602 -30.63 14.94 -24.37
CA THR A 602 -31.55 15.38 -25.44
C THR A 602 -30.95 16.38 -26.43
N GLY A 603 -29.64 16.63 -26.35
CA GLY A 603 -28.93 17.56 -27.24
C GLY A 603 -27.43 17.60 -26.95
N GLY A 604 -26.71 18.42 -27.71
CA GLY A 604 -25.29 18.65 -27.47
C GLY A 604 -25.04 19.41 -26.17
N ALA A 605 -23.82 19.31 -25.63
CA ALA A 605 -23.43 19.94 -24.37
C ALA A 605 -22.03 20.55 -24.44
N THR A 606 -21.84 21.69 -23.78
CA THR A 606 -20.52 22.26 -23.50
C THR A 606 -20.30 22.27 -22.00
N LEU A 607 -19.39 21.43 -21.51
CA LEU A 607 -19.05 21.27 -20.10
C LEU A 607 -17.80 22.11 -19.78
N TRP A 608 -17.91 22.94 -18.74
CA TRP A 608 -16.89 23.91 -18.32
C TRP A 608 -16.80 23.95 -16.78
N PRO A 609 -15.69 24.44 -16.18
CA PRO A 609 -15.54 24.45 -14.73
C PRO A 609 -16.57 25.31 -14.03
N ARG A 610 -17.38 24.73 -13.14
CA ARG A 610 -18.52 25.41 -12.51
C ARG A 610 -18.56 25.29 -11.00
N VAL A 611 -17.83 24.33 -10.44
CA VAL A 611 -17.79 24.15 -8.98
C VAL A 611 -16.76 25.13 -8.40
N PRO A 612 -17.16 26.01 -7.47
CA PRO A 612 -16.24 27.00 -6.92
C PRO A 612 -15.22 26.33 -6.01
N THR A 613 -13.98 26.80 -6.11
CA THR A 613 -12.92 26.54 -5.13
C THR A 613 -13.07 27.46 -3.93
N ASP A 614 -12.59 27.05 -2.76
CA ASP A 614 -12.74 27.82 -1.53
C ASP A 614 -11.71 28.95 -1.39
N GLN A 615 -11.85 30.00 -2.21
CA GLN A 615 -10.94 31.16 -2.26
C GLN A 615 -11.32 32.26 -1.25
N GLY A 616 -12.45 32.10 -0.56
CA GLY A 616 -13.03 33.10 0.34
C GLY A 616 -12.57 32.94 1.79
N ILE A 617 -13.48 33.28 2.71
CA ILE A 617 -13.36 32.79 4.09
C ILE A 617 -13.55 31.28 4.00
N LEU A 618 -12.63 30.51 4.59
CA LEU A 618 -12.65 29.06 4.44
C LEU A 618 -13.94 28.45 5.02
N ASP A 619 -14.37 27.33 4.45
CA ASP A 619 -15.41 26.48 5.00
C ASP A 619 -14.84 25.61 6.14
N TYR A 620 -15.67 25.11 7.05
CA TYR A 620 -15.22 24.09 8.01
C TYR A 620 -15.14 22.71 7.38
N GLY A 621 -14.25 21.89 7.92
CA GLY A 621 -14.15 20.47 7.61
C GLY A 621 -13.42 20.18 6.30
N TYR A 622 -13.66 18.97 5.79
CA TYR A 622 -12.92 18.36 4.70
C TYR A 622 -13.23 19.00 3.34
N HIS A 623 -12.16 19.24 2.58
CA HIS A 623 -12.18 19.80 1.24
C HIS A 623 -11.76 18.74 0.22
N TYR A 624 -12.66 18.50 -0.73
CA TYR A 624 -12.45 17.59 -1.84
C TYR A 624 -11.63 18.22 -2.96
N SER A 625 -10.93 17.39 -3.73
CA SER A 625 -10.50 17.79 -5.07
C SER A 625 -11.73 18.17 -5.91
N VAL A 626 -11.65 19.26 -6.68
CA VAL A 626 -12.79 19.82 -7.42
C VAL A 626 -13.31 18.83 -8.46
N CYS A 627 -14.60 18.55 -8.46
CA CYS A 627 -15.25 17.82 -9.54
C CYS A 627 -16.40 18.69 -10.02
N ASP A 628 -16.45 19.02 -11.31
CA ASP A 628 -17.48 19.90 -11.85
C ASP A 628 -18.77 19.13 -12.12
N TYR A 629 -18.61 17.94 -12.71
CA TYR A 629 -19.70 17.06 -13.06
C TYR A 629 -19.36 15.63 -12.67
N LEU A 630 -20.30 14.96 -11.99
CA LEU A 630 -20.28 13.53 -11.84
C LEU A 630 -21.14 12.91 -12.94
N VAL A 631 -20.50 12.16 -13.81
CA VAL A 631 -21.07 11.61 -15.03
C VAL A 631 -21.25 10.10 -14.87
N THR A 632 -22.48 9.63 -15.01
CA THR A 632 -22.84 8.21 -14.84
C THR A 632 -23.75 7.73 -15.97
N ASP A 633 -23.21 6.86 -16.81
CA ASP A 633 -23.86 6.30 -17.99
C ASP A 633 -24.51 7.42 -18.86
N ALA A 634 -23.82 8.55 -19.00
CA ALA A 634 -24.34 9.71 -19.71
C ALA A 634 -24.18 9.54 -21.22
N GLU A 635 -25.29 9.30 -21.91
CA GLU A 635 -25.29 8.98 -23.33
C GLU A 635 -25.61 10.19 -24.20
N PHE A 636 -24.70 10.49 -25.12
CA PHE A 636 -24.80 11.59 -26.07
C PHE A 636 -24.82 11.06 -27.51
N ASN A 637 -25.85 11.46 -28.25
CA ASN A 637 -25.96 11.29 -29.70
C ASN A 637 -25.72 12.59 -30.48
N ALA A 638 -25.18 13.61 -29.79
CA ALA A 638 -24.96 14.97 -30.29
C ALA A 638 -23.59 15.47 -29.82
N PRO A 639 -23.08 16.61 -30.34
CA PRO A 639 -21.78 17.13 -29.96
C PRO A 639 -21.62 17.41 -28.45
N VAL A 640 -20.55 16.89 -27.86
CA VAL A 640 -20.10 17.17 -26.49
C VAL A 640 -18.74 17.85 -26.53
N VAL A 641 -18.63 19.00 -25.86
CA VAL A 641 -17.39 19.76 -25.74
C VAL A 641 -16.97 19.83 -24.28
N LEU A 642 -15.75 19.40 -23.98
CA LEU A 642 -15.09 19.61 -22.68
C LEU A 642 -14.07 20.74 -22.86
N THR A 643 -14.12 21.76 -21.99
CA THR A 643 -13.27 22.94 -22.18
C THR A 643 -12.86 23.60 -20.86
N ASN A 644 -11.85 24.49 -20.93
CA ASN A 644 -11.39 25.35 -19.84
C ASN A 644 -10.89 24.63 -18.58
N GLY A 645 -10.47 23.37 -18.70
CA GLY A 645 -9.98 22.57 -17.59
C GLY A 645 -11.08 21.95 -16.75
N VAL A 646 -12.19 21.57 -17.37
CA VAL A 646 -13.33 20.92 -16.69
C VAL A 646 -12.92 19.55 -16.13
N VAL A 647 -13.39 19.24 -14.92
CA VAL A 647 -13.18 17.94 -14.27
C VAL A 647 -14.47 17.13 -14.27
N LEU A 648 -14.42 15.97 -14.93
CA LEU A 648 -15.48 14.97 -14.91
C LEU A 648 -15.09 13.81 -14.01
N GLY A 649 -15.87 13.60 -12.95
CA GLY A 649 -15.85 12.36 -12.18
C GLY A 649 -16.72 11.31 -12.87
N CYS A 650 -16.22 10.10 -13.07
CA CYS A 650 -16.96 9.02 -13.71
C CYS A 650 -17.47 8.00 -12.68
N ALA A 651 -18.67 7.49 -12.91
CA ALA A 651 -19.34 6.45 -12.13
C ALA A 651 -20.24 5.61 -13.06
N GLY A 652 -20.88 4.56 -12.53
CA GLY A 652 -21.79 3.71 -13.31
C GLY A 652 -21.07 2.57 -14.03
N THR A 653 -21.59 2.16 -15.19
CA THR A 653 -20.84 1.23 -16.07
C THR A 653 -19.79 2.01 -16.86
N SER A 654 -20.20 3.16 -17.38
CA SER A 654 -19.35 4.07 -18.12
C SER A 654 -19.62 5.51 -17.70
N GLY A 655 -18.61 6.38 -17.72
CA GLY A 655 -18.80 7.81 -17.51
C GLY A 655 -19.57 8.43 -18.68
N LEU A 656 -18.84 8.77 -19.74
CA LEU A 656 -19.41 9.29 -20.99
C LEU A 656 -19.69 8.15 -21.97
N ARG A 657 -20.87 8.14 -22.60
CA ARG A 657 -21.23 7.23 -23.68
C ARG A 657 -21.50 8.05 -24.94
N CYS A 658 -20.80 7.75 -26.02
CA CYS A 658 -20.98 8.39 -27.31
C CYS A 658 -21.66 7.42 -28.28
N SER A 659 -22.82 7.79 -28.80
CA SER A 659 -23.55 7.04 -29.83
C SER A 659 -23.73 7.89 -31.09
N TYR A 660 -24.02 7.25 -32.23
CA TYR A 660 -24.46 7.86 -33.51
C TYR A 660 -23.95 9.27 -33.84
N SER A 661 -23.07 9.45 -34.81
CA SER A 661 -22.65 10.77 -35.34
C SER A 661 -22.24 11.82 -34.28
N SER A 662 -22.11 11.44 -33.01
CA SER A 662 -21.74 12.33 -31.93
C SER A 662 -20.27 12.66 -32.07
N THR A 663 -19.93 13.86 -31.62
CA THR A 663 -18.55 14.33 -31.58
C THR A 663 -18.19 14.60 -30.14
N LEU A 664 -17.13 14.00 -29.62
CA LEU A 664 -16.56 14.39 -28.33
C LEU A 664 -15.28 15.17 -28.60
N THR A 665 -15.30 16.46 -28.26
CA THR A 665 -14.15 17.35 -28.36
C THR A 665 -13.73 17.76 -26.96
N SER A 666 -12.57 17.32 -26.50
CA SER A 666 -11.99 17.79 -25.24
C SER A 666 -10.76 18.62 -25.55
N GLU A 667 -10.82 19.92 -25.27
CA GLU A 667 -9.71 20.85 -25.48
C GLU A 667 -9.47 21.68 -24.21
N GLY A 668 -8.43 21.31 -23.45
CA GLY A 668 -7.92 22.05 -22.30
C GLY A 668 -6.79 23.02 -22.67
N SER A 669 -5.97 23.38 -21.69
CA SER A 669 -4.71 24.11 -21.90
C SER A 669 -3.54 23.40 -21.20
N PRO A 670 -2.28 23.71 -21.57
CA PRO A 670 -1.09 23.18 -20.89
C PRO A 670 -1.06 23.30 -19.37
N THR A 671 -1.71 24.31 -18.80
CA THR A 671 -1.72 24.57 -17.35
C THR A 671 -3.05 24.19 -16.71
N ARG A 672 -4.05 23.80 -17.51
CA ARG A 672 -5.41 23.47 -17.09
C ARG A 672 -5.98 22.39 -18.01
N LEU A 673 -5.60 21.14 -17.75
CA LEU A 673 -6.11 19.98 -18.48
C LEU A 673 -7.60 19.76 -18.18
N ASN A 674 -8.36 19.33 -19.18
CA ASN A 674 -9.64 18.69 -18.89
C ASN A 674 -9.36 17.31 -18.28
N ARG A 675 -10.13 16.89 -17.28
CA ARG A 675 -9.88 15.63 -16.55
C ARG A 675 -11.07 14.70 -16.62
N LEU A 676 -10.80 13.41 -16.85
CA LEU A 676 -11.75 12.31 -16.68
C LEU A 676 -11.15 11.33 -15.68
N VAL A 677 -11.81 11.19 -14.53
CA VAL A 677 -11.26 10.44 -13.39
C VAL A 677 -12.34 9.62 -12.72
N TRP A 678 -12.05 8.39 -12.31
CA TRP A 678 -13.05 7.57 -11.63
C TRP A 678 -13.34 8.10 -10.21
N CYS A 679 -14.61 8.08 -9.77
CA CYS A 679 -15.02 8.77 -8.55
C CYS A 679 -14.32 8.31 -7.26
N ASN A 680 -13.89 7.05 -7.18
CA ASN A 680 -13.16 6.50 -6.04
C ASN A 680 -11.75 7.11 -5.85
N GLN A 681 -11.23 7.85 -6.82
CA GLN A 681 -9.95 8.56 -6.76
C GLN A 681 -10.04 9.93 -6.06
N PHE A 682 -11.21 10.34 -5.58
CA PHE A 682 -11.35 11.57 -4.80
C PHE A 682 -12.52 11.55 -3.81
N GLN A 683 -13.52 10.69 -4.01
CA GLN A 683 -14.61 10.47 -3.08
C GLN A 683 -14.35 9.24 -2.19
N GLU A 684 -14.82 9.34 -0.94
CA GLU A 684 -14.35 8.52 0.18
C GLU A 684 -15.05 7.16 0.33
N SER A 685 -16.33 7.06 -0.06
CA SER A 685 -17.15 5.92 0.33
C SER A 685 -16.81 4.65 -0.49
N PRO A 686 -16.61 3.47 0.16
CA PRO A 686 -16.34 2.19 -0.52
C PRO A 686 -17.61 1.56 -1.12
N VAL A 687 -18.49 2.36 -1.72
CA VAL A 687 -19.70 1.86 -2.37
C VAL A 687 -19.41 1.62 -3.84
N SER A 688 -19.81 0.47 -4.37
CA SER A 688 -19.70 0.21 -5.81
C SER A 688 -20.67 1.09 -6.58
N THR A 689 -20.16 1.80 -7.58
CA THR A 689 -20.97 2.61 -8.51
C THR A 689 -21.12 1.88 -9.83
N GLY A 690 -22.21 1.13 -9.99
CA GLY A 690 -22.49 0.43 -11.26
C GLY A 690 -21.58 -0.78 -11.48
N ALA A 691 -20.74 -0.73 -12.53
CA ALA A 691 -19.91 -1.87 -12.91
C ALA A 691 -18.85 -2.20 -11.84
N ALA A 692 -18.54 -3.49 -11.74
CA ALA A 692 -17.42 -3.96 -10.95
C ALA A 692 -16.10 -3.40 -11.53
N PRO A 693 -15.08 -3.21 -10.68
CA PRO A 693 -13.72 -2.97 -11.16
C PRO A 693 -13.31 -3.96 -12.26
N GLY A 694 -12.57 -3.47 -13.25
CA GLY A 694 -12.16 -4.19 -14.46
C GLY A 694 -13.10 -3.97 -15.65
N ASP A 695 -14.38 -3.65 -15.40
CA ASP A 695 -15.40 -3.46 -16.44
C ASP A 695 -15.89 -2.00 -16.58
N ARG A 696 -15.31 -1.08 -15.80
CA ARG A 696 -15.64 0.36 -15.81
C ARG A 696 -14.97 1.07 -16.96
N ASN A 697 -15.63 2.07 -17.53
CA ASN A 697 -15.09 2.81 -18.67
C ASN A 697 -15.19 4.33 -18.44
N LEU A 698 -14.11 5.10 -18.65
CA LEU A 698 -14.23 6.56 -18.61
C LEU A 698 -15.04 7.08 -19.79
N ILE A 699 -14.77 6.54 -20.97
CA ILE A 699 -15.51 6.80 -22.22
C ILE A 699 -15.91 5.47 -22.86
N GLU A 700 -17.14 5.37 -23.34
CA GLU A 700 -17.66 4.24 -24.10
C GLU A 700 -18.21 4.71 -25.45
N ILE A 701 -17.94 3.95 -26.51
CA ILE A 701 -18.72 4.02 -27.75
C ILE A 701 -19.85 3.00 -27.65
N SER A 702 -21.10 3.47 -27.56
CA SER A 702 -22.25 2.62 -27.22
C SER A 702 -23.02 2.09 -28.43
N SER A 703 -22.63 2.42 -29.67
CA SER A 703 -23.25 1.88 -30.89
C SER A 703 -22.26 1.72 -32.06
N ASN A 704 -22.50 0.72 -32.92
CA ASN A 704 -21.78 0.51 -34.21
C ASN A 704 -22.53 1.13 -35.40
N LEU A 705 -23.68 1.75 -35.15
CA LEU A 705 -24.54 2.24 -36.20
C LEU A 705 -23.89 3.45 -36.89
N THR A 706 -23.90 3.43 -38.22
CA THR A 706 -23.32 4.48 -39.05
C THR A 706 -24.25 5.70 -39.11
N PRO A 707 -23.72 6.93 -39.11
CA PRO A 707 -22.30 7.30 -38.95
C PRO A 707 -21.77 7.07 -37.53
N GLN A 708 -20.52 6.59 -37.42
CA GLN A 708 -19.86 6.35 -36.13
C GLN A 708 -19.42 7.66 -35.45
N PRO A 709 -19.29 7.69 -34.11
CA PRO A 709 -18.80 8.86 -33.39
C PRO A 709 -17.36 9.26 -33.77
N THR A 710 -17.01 10.53 -33.53
CA THR A 710 -15.63 11.03 -33.68
C THR A 710 -15.15 11.68 -32.41
N LEU A 711 -13.93 11.35 -31.97
CA LEU A 711 -13.34 11.79 -30.72
C LEU A 711 -12.04 12.56 -30.98
N ARG A 712 -11.93 13.76 -30.40
CA ARG A 712 -10.70 14.57 -30.40
C ARG A 712 -10.40 15.01 -28.98
N LEU A 713 -9.32 14.49 -28.43
CA LEU A 713 -8.81 14.83 -27.10
C LEU A 713 -7.50 15.59 -27.26
N ARG A 714 -7.45 16.79 -26.66
CA ARG A 714 -6.25 17.61 -26.56
C ARG A 714 -6.13 18.24 -25.18
N PHE A 715 -4.94 18.19 -24.58
CA PHE A 715 -4.74 18.66 -23.19
C PHE A 715 -5.77 18.05 -22.24
N THR A 716 -5.94 16.73 -22.36
CA THR A 716 -6.88 15.94 -21.57
C THR A 716 -6.11 14.92 -20.75
N GLU A 717 -6.49 14.79 -19.49
CA GLU A 717 -6.00 13.79 -18.56
C GLU A 717 -7.06 12.70 -18.33
N GLY A 718 -6.64 11.45 -18.40
CA GLY A 718 -7.43 10.29 -18.01
C GLY A 718 -6.71 9.52 -16.91
N ASP A 719 -7.39 9.26 -15.79
CA ASP A 719 -6.79 8.53 -14.68
C ASP A 719 -7.73 7.44 -14.15
N MET A 720 -7.16 6.25 -13.94
CA MET A 720 -7.81 5.10 -13.33
C MET A 720 -6.88 4.39 -12.36
N ALA A 721 -7.43 3.88 -11.26
CA ALA A 721 -6.69 3.04 -10.33
C ALA A 721 -6.25 1.71 -10.99
N ALA A 722 -5.27 1.06 -10.37
CA ALA A 722 -4.86 -0.29 -10.72
C ALA A 722 -6.07 -1.25 -10.73
N GLY A 723 -6.26 -1.96 -11.84
CA GLY A 723 -7.34 -2.95 -11.98
C GLY A 723 -8.77 -2.38 -12.04
N ASP A 724 -8.95 -1.05 -12.14
CA ASP A 724 -10.30 -0.47 -12.08
C ASP A 724 -11.08 -0.54 -13.40
N GLY A 725 -10.41 -0.54 -14.56
CA GLY A 725 -11.11 -0.66 -15.85
C GLY A 725 -10.36 -0.04 -17.03
N ARG A 726 -11.09 0.67 -17.90
CA ARG A 726 -10.65 1.09 -19.23
C ARG A 726 -10.76 2.60 -19.43
N PHE A 727 -9.71 3.20 -20.01
CA PHE A 727 -9.78 4.59 -20.44
C PHE A 727 -10.85 4.78 -21.51
N MET A 728 -10.92 3.84 -22.46
CA MET A 728 -11.96 3.78 -23.47
C MET A 728 -12.42 2.35 -23.69
N TYR A 729 -13.73 2.18 -23.88
CA TYR A 729 -14.34 0.92 -24.26
C TYR A 729 -15.08 1.02 -25.59
N PHE A 730 -14.86 0.01 -26.41
CA PHE A 730 -15.27 -0.04 -27.80
C PHE A 730 -16.06 -1.32 -28.11
N GLY A 731 -16.84 -1.82 -27.14
CA GLY A 731 -17.58 -3.07 -27.29
C GLY A 731 -16.75 -4.32 -27.03
N ASN A 732 -17.34 -5.48 -27.34
CA ASN A 732 -16.74 -6.79 -27.09
C ASN A 732 -16.31 -7.47 -28.39
N LEU A 733 -15.73 -8.67 -28.28
CA LEU A 733 -15.24 -9.43 -29.44
C LEU A 733 -16.36 -9.89 -30.41
N GLN A 734 -17.63 -9.82 -30.00
CA GLN A 734 -18.78 -10.16 -30.84
C GLN A 734 -19.38 -8.92 -31.55
N GLN A 735 -19.23 -7.73 -30.98
CA GLN A 735 -19.68 -6.45 -31.56
C GLN A 735 -18.71 -5.33 -31.15
N THR A 736 -17.83 -4.95 -32.07
CA THR A 736 -16.89 -3.84 -31.84
C THR A 736 -17.54 -2.50 -32.25
N TYR A 737 -17.58 -1.55 -31.33
CA TYR A 737 -18.14 -0.21 -31.45
C TYR A 737 -16.98 0.78 -31.49
N ASN A 738 -16.56 1.24 -32.67
CA ASN A 738 -15.37 2.09 -32.80
C ASN A 738 -15.72 3.46 -33.33
N PRO A 739 -14.93 4.47 -32.97
CA PRO A 739 -15.06 5.77 -33.59
C PRO A 739 -14.53 5.72 -35.02
N ALA A 740 -15.13 6.52 -35.91
CA ALA A 740 -14.58 6.73 -37.25
C ALA A 740 -13.21 7.43 -37.18
N TYR A 741 -13.05 8.31 -36.19
CA TYR A 741 -11.82 9.06 -35.94
C TYR A 741 -11.58 9.22 -34.44
N LEU A 742 -10.39 8.85 -33.98
CA LEU A 742 -9.91 9.08 -32.62
C LEU A 742 -8.54 9.75 -32.65
N SER A 743 -8.45 10.95 -32.09
CA SER A 743 -7.20 11.68 -31.90
C SER A 743 -6.95 11.95 -30.43
N ILE A 744 -5.79 11.53 -29.95
CA ILE A 744 -5.25 11.80 -28.61
C ILE A 744 -3.98 12.62 -28.82
N GLN A 745 -4.00 13.89 -28.44
CA GLN A 745 -2.89 14.81 -28.70
C GLN A 745 -2.53 15.61 -27.45
N ASP A 746 -1.25 15.72 -27.09
CA ASP A 746 -0.84 16.50 -25.91
C ASP A 746 -1.59 16.04 -24.63
N CYS A 747 -1.84 14.73 -24.49
CA CYS A 747 -2.67 14.13 -23.44
C CYS A 747 -1.86 13.32 -22.44
N SER A 748 -2.40 13.17 -21.22
CA SER A 748 -1.80 12.34 -20.17
C SER A 748 -2.77 11.26 -19.74
N ILE A 749 -2.47 10.00 -20.05
CA ILE A 749 -3.33 8.86 -19.73
C ILE A 749 -2.56 7.96 -18.77
N ARG A 750 -3.17 7.69 -17.61
CA ARG A 750 -2.57 6.91 -16.54
C ARG A 750 -3.50 5.81 -16.06
N GLY A 751 -2.96 4.59 -15.97
CA GLY A 751 -3.74 3.43 -15.57
C GLY A 751 -4.75 2.98 -16.62
N GLY A 752 -5.44 1.89 -16.32
CA GLY A 752 -6.49 1.30 -17.15
C GLY A 752 -6.03 0.69 -18.48
N SER A 753 -6.94 -0.04 -19.13
CA SER A 753 -6.72 -0.57 -20.47
C SER A 753 -7.24 0.37 -21.57
N PHE A 754 -6.60 0.34 -22.73
CA PHE A 754 -7.04 0.97 -23.96
C PHE A 754 -6.94 -0.07 -25.09
N ALA A 755 -8.08 -0.47 -25.64
CA ALA A 755 -8.13 -1.61 -26.55
C ALA A 755 -8.95 -1.24 -27.81
N LEU A 756 -8.33 -1.14 -28.98
CA LEU A 756 -9.00 -0.64 -30.20
C LEU A 756 -8.88 -1.64 -31.36
N ALA A 757 -9.98 -1.86 -32.08
CA ALA A 757 -10.01 -2.60 -33.35
C ALA A 757 -10.89 -1.83 -34.36
N PRO A 758 -10.85 -2.04 -35.68
CA PRO A 758 -11.77 -1.35 -36.59
C PRO A 758 -13.06 -2.12 -36.77
N SER A 759 -14.21 -1.45 -36.69
CA SER A 759 -15.51 -2.04 -37.10
C SER A 759 -15.99 -1.58 -38.47
N VAL A 760 -15.30 -0.60 -39.07
CA VAL A 760 -15.43 -0.19 -40.47
C VAL A 760 -14.02 0.00 -41.04
N SER A 761 -13.84 -0.35 -42.31
CA SER A 761 -12.55 -0.13 -42.96
C SER A 761 -12.30 1.36 -43.12
N GLY A 762 -11.11 1.77 -42.69
CA GLY A 762 -10.64 3.13 -42.81
C GLY A 762 -10.92 4.04 -41.61
N SER A 763 -11.22 3.48 -40.44
CA SER A 763 -11.14 4.26 -39.21
C SER A 763 -9.72 4.75 -38.95
N THR A 764 -9.59 5.85 -38.22
CA THR A 764 -8.28 6.46 -37.92
C THR A 764 -8.07 6.57 -36.42
N PHE A 765 -6.91 6.11 -35.96
CA PHE A 765 -6.40 6.34 -34.61
C PHE A 765 -5.08 7.12 -34.68
N SER A 766 -5.00 8.19 -33.90
CA SER A 766 -3.78 9.00 -33.76
C SER A 766 -3.50 9.27 -32.28
N SER A 767 -2.29 8.94 -31.82
CA SER A 767 -1.72 9.38 -30.54
C SER A 767 -0.45 10.15 -30.80
N VAL A 768 -0.44 11.44 -30.46
CA VAL A 768 0.69 12.35 -30.70
C VAL A 768 1.04 13.11 -29.43
N ASN A 769 2.33 13.21 -29.10
CA ASN A 769 2.81 13.99 -27.94
C ASN A 769 2.08 13.63 -26.64
N SER A 770 1.84 12.35 -26.38
CA SER A 770 1.05 11.93 -25.21
C SER A 770 1.84 11.04 -24.27
N LEU A 771 1.56 11.19 -22.97
CA LEU A 771 2.05 10.32 -21.92
C LEU A 771 1.06 9.17 -21.73
N TRP A 772 1.57 7.95 -21.80
CA TRP A 772 0.88 6.73 -21.45
C TRP A 772 1.65 6.04 -20.33
N GLU A 773 1.16 6.14 -19.12
CA GLU A 773 1.82 5.56 -17.95
C GLU A 773 0.92 4.49 -17.34
N ASN A 774 1.46 3.33 -17.00
CA ASN A 774 0.68 2.30 -16.30
C ASN A 774 -0.53 1.78 -17.11
N CYS A 775 -0.53 1.96 -18.43
CA CYS A 775 -1.62 1.56 -19.31
C CYS A 775 -1.34 0.23 -20.05
N ASN A 776 -2.40 -0.54 -20.32
CA ASN A 776 -2.35 -1.63 -21.30
C ASN A 776 -2.97 -1.15 -22.62
N ILE A 777 -2.14 -0.89 -23.62
CA ILE A 777 -2.53 -0.45 -24.96
C ILE A 777 -2.55 -1.68 -25.87
N THR A 778 -3.70 -2.01 -26.42
CA THR A 778 -3.82 -3.05 -27.42
C THR A 778 -4.54 -2.56 -28.68
N LEU A 779 -3.91 -2.76 -29.84
CA LEU A 779 -4.47 -2.41 -31.15
C LEU A 779 -4.56 -3.68 -32.01
N TRP A 780 -5.72 -3.93 -32.61
CA TRP A 780 -5.93 -5.09 -33.48
C TRP A 780 -6.52 -4.73 -34.84
N GLU A 781 -6.12 -5.45 -35.88
CA GLU A 781 -6.90 -5.62 -37.11
C GLU A 781 -7.53 -7.02 -37.15
N ASN A 782 -8.70 -7.13 -37.79
CA ASN A 782 -9.41 -8.39 -38.06
C ASN A 782 -9.86 -9.15 -36.79
N THR A 783 -10.92 -8.66 -36.14
CA THR A 783 -11.63 -9.39 -35.09
C THR A 783 -12.65 -10.35 -35.72
N GLY A 784 -12.27 -11.61 -35.94
CA GLY A 784 -13.16 -12.79 -36.10
C GLY A 784 -14.13 -12.86 -37.30
N TYR A 785 -14.63 -11.74 -37.85
CA TYR A 785 -15.78 -11.72 -38.76
C TYR A 785 -15.66 -10.72 -39.93
N SER A 786 -14.62 -9.87 -40.00
CA SER A 786 -14.45 -8.94 -41.13
C SER A 786 -13.00 -8.50 -41.35
N THR A 787 -12.62 -8.29 -42.62
CA THR A 787 -11.30 -7.78 -43.05
C THR A 787 -11.18 -6.26 -42.87
N THR A 788 -11.61 -5.74 -41.72
CA THR A 788 -11.57 -4.30 -41.43
C THR A 788 -10.16 -3.85 -41.08
N THR A 789 -9.80 -2.66 -41.58
CA THR A 789 -8.45 -2.09 -41.46
C THR A 789 -8.53 -0.68 -40.90
N MET A 790 -7.49 -0.23 -40.18
CA MET A 790 -7.41 1.14 -39.63
C MET A 790 -6.08 1.82 -39.91
N TRP A 791 -6.10 3.14 -40.01
CA TRP A 791 -4.89 3.96 -39.97
C TRP A 791 -4.46 4.17 -38.52
N VAL A 792 -3.19 3.89 -38.21
CA VAL A 792 -2.60 4.16 -36.90
C VAL A 792 -1.43 5.11 -37.04
N THR A 793 -1.46 6.20 -36.28
CA THR A 793 -0.32 7.09 -36.03
C THR A 793 -0.02 7.11 -34.54
N PHE A 794 1.12 6.58 -34.13
CA PHE A 794 1.57 6.59 -32.74
C PHE A 794 2.94 7.28 -32.70
N ARG A 795 2.95 8.57 -32.38
CA ARG A 795 4.15 9.40 -32.55
C ARG A 795 4.49 10.26 -31.33
N ASN A 796 5.77 10.32 -31.00
CA ASN A 796 6.26 11.18 -29.92
C ASN A 796 5.56 10.96 -28.57
N ASN A 797 5.22 9.70 -28.27
CA ASN A 797 4.61 9.34 -27.00
C ASN A 797 5.68 8.81 -26.04
N LEU A 798 5.51 9.08 -24.75
CA LEU A 798 6.21 8.38 -23.69
C LEU A 798 5.29 7.26 -23.18
N VAL A 799 5.71 6.00 -23.32
CA VAL A 799 5.03 4.85 -22.75
C VAL A 799 5.86 4.31 -21.59
N ARG A 800 5.33 4.39 -20.37
CA ARG A 800 6.02 4.00 -19.14
C ARG A 800 5.27 2.93 -18.36
N ARG A 801 5.96 1.88 -17.91
CA ARG A 801 5.42 0.85 -17.00
C ARG A 801 4.09 0.22 -17.47
N GLY A 802 3.96 -0.02 -18.78
CA GLY A 802 2.72 -0.48 -19.41
C GLY A 802 2.96 -1.56 -20.46
N THR A 803 1.93 -1.86 -21.27
CA THR A 803 2.06 -2.77 -22.43
C THR A 803 1.60 -2.09 -23.70
N VAL A 804 2.29 -2.33 -24.81
CA VAL A 804 1.85 -2.03 -26.17
C VAL A 804 1.83 -3.32 -26.96
N ALA A 805 0.63 -3.85 -27.21
CA ALA A 805 0.40 -5.04 -27.99
C ALA A 805 -0.27 -4.69 -29.32
N LEU A 806 0.35 -5.06 -30.44
CA LEU A 806 -0.13 -4.74 -31.78
C LEU A 806 -0.45 -6.02 -32.54
N ASN A 807 -1.55 -6.05 -33.26
CA ASN A 807 -1.88 -7.14 -34.18
C ASN A 807 -2.31 -6.56 -35.52
N LYS A 808 -1.47 -6.70 -36.54
CA LYS A 808 -1.69 -6.11 -37.86
C LYS A 808 -1.67 -7.21 -38.92
N ASN A 809 -2.76 -7.33 -39.68
CA ASN A 809 -2.98 -8.45 -40.60
C ASN A 809 -3.14 -8.01 -42.06
N SER A 810 -3.19 -6.70 -42.33
CA SER A 810 -3.36 -6.16 -43.67
C SER A 810 -2.26 -5.16 -44.06
N THR A 811 -2.03 -5.03 -45.37
CA THR A 811 -1.20 -3.98 -45.97
C THR A 811 -2.01 -2.76 -46.39
N ALA A 812 -3.34 -2.81 -46.33
CA ALA A 812 -4.22 -1.78 -46.89
C ALA A 812 -4.09 -0.42 -46.17
N THR A 813 -3.84 -0.43 -44.85
CA THR A 813 -3.65 0.78 -44.06
C THR A 813 -2.29 0.73 -43.34
N PRO A 814 -1.49 1.81 -43.40
CA PRO A 814 -0.23 1.89 -42.68
C PRO A 814 -0.46 2.09 -41.18
N TRP A 815 0.38 1.42 -40.39
CA TRP A 815 0.55 1.68 -38.96
C TRP A 815 1.92 2.28 -38.76
N THR A 816 1.96 3.53 -38.31
CA THR A 816 3.20 4.31 -38.10
C THR A 816 3.46 4.48 -36.62
N LEU A 817 4.59 3.97 -36.12
CA LEU A 817 5.03 4.12 -34.74
C LEU A 817 6.43 4.72 -34.71
N ASN A 818 6.51 6.06 -34.66
CA ASN A 818 7.77 6.78 -34.79
C ASN A 818 8.06 7.70 -33.60
N ALA A 819 9.34 7.85 -33.27
CA ALA A 819 9.81 8.81 -32.27
C ALA A 819 9.19 8.64 -30.86
N ASN A 820 8.79 7.43 -30.48
CA ASN A 820 8.24 7.15 -29.15
C ASN A 820 9.36 6.73 -28.18
N LEU A 821 9.16 6.96 -26.89
CA LEU A 821 10.05 6.51 -25.82
C LEU A 821 9.37 5.43 -24.98
N PHE A 822 9.98 4.25 -24.88
CA PHE A 822 9.48 3.11 -24.12
C PHE A 822 10.33 2.89 -22.85
N ASP A 823 9.81 3.33 -21.70
CA ASP A 823 10.45 3.20 -20.39
C ASP A 823 9.81 2.07 -19.57
N THR A 824 10.49 0.92 -19.44
CA THR A 824 9.97 -0.19 -18.62
C THR A 824 8.59 -0.67 -19.12
N ALA A 825 8.31 -0.49 -20.42
CA ALA A 825 7.09 -0.96 -21.07
C ALA A 825 7.35 -2.30 -21.77
N SER A 826 6.37 -3.20 -21.77
CA SER A 826 6.38 -4.38 -22.64
C SER A 826 5.85 -3.98 -24.02
N VAL A 827 6.61 -4.22 -25.08
CA VAL A 827 6.23 -3.84 -26.44
C VAL A 827 6.35 -5.05 -27.36
N GLY A 828 5.31 -5.31 -28.14
CA GLY A 828 5.28 -6.43 -29.07
C GLY A 828 4.25 -6.27 -30.17
N ALA A 829 4.47 -6.97 -31.28
CA ALA A 829 3.55 -7.01 -32.39
C ALA A 829 3.46 -8.40 -33.03
N THR A 830 2.25 -8.80 -33.40
CA THR A 830 1.96 -9.97 -34.24
C THR A 830 1.58 -9.48 -35.62
N LEU A 831 2.30 -9.95 -36.66
CA LEU A 831 2.14 -9.47 -38.03
C LEU A 831 1.72 -10.61 -38.96
N GLY A 832 0.74 -10.33 -39.82
CA GLY A 832 0.37 -11.21 -40.93
C GLY A 832 1.49 -11.37 -41.96
N THR A 833 1.40 -12.41 -42.80
CA THR A 833 2.39 -12.65 -43.86
C THR A 833 2.49 -11.48 -44.82
N GLY A 834 3.71 -10.95 -45.03
CA GLY A 834 3.95 -9.79 -45.91
C GLY A 834 3.51 -8.44 -45.33
N VAL A 835 3.10 -8.41 -44.07
CA VAL A 835 2.69 -7.19 -43.36
C VAL A 835 3.84 -6.64 -42.55
N SER A 836 4.04 -5.32 -42.60
CA SER A 836 5.03 -4.60 -41.80
C SER A 836 4.41 -3.43 -41.03
N LEU A 837 5.15 -2.97 -40.03
CA LEU A 837 4.94 -1.71 -39.34
C LEU A 837 5.92 -0.67 -39.91
N ALA A 838 5.49 0.59 -39.99
CA ALA A 838 6.38 1.71 -40.26
C ALA A 838 6.89 2.23 -38.91
N THR A 839 8.11 1.84 -38.54
CA THR A 839 8.72 2.20 -37.25
C THR A 839 10.07 2.86 -37.47
N SER A 840 10.34 3.93 -36.73
CA SER A 840 11.61 4.65 -36.84
C SER A 840 11.81 5.61 -35.67
N PHE A 841 13.07 5.79 -35.28
CA PHE A 841 13.53 6.74 -34.26
C PHE A 841 12.91 6.52 -32.87
N ASN A 842 12.48 5.29 -32.52
CA ASN A 842 12.00 5.03 -31.17
C ASN A 842 13.17 4.88 -30.18
N GLY A 843 12.99 5.36 -28.96
CA GLY A 843 13.88 5.17 -27.82
C GLY A 843 13.39 4.03 -26.93
N TYR A 844 14.31 3.17 -26.48
CA TYR A 844 14.01 2.02 -25.62
C TYR A 844 14.88 2.05 -24.37
N ARG A 845 14.31 1.73 -23.21
CA ARG A 845 15.17 1.37 -22.08
C ARG A 845 15.95 0.10 -22.41
N THR A 846 17.25 0.10 -22.11
CA THR A 846 18.09 -1.09 -22.27
C THR A 846 17.44 -2.32 -21.61
N GLY A 847 17.26 -3.38 -22.39
CA GLY A 847 16.60 -4.62 -21.96
C GLY A 847 15.11 -4.73 -22.30
N VAL A 848 14.49 -3.66 -22.80
CA VAL A 848 13.11 -3.70 -23.32
C VAL A 848 13.08 -4.25 -24.74
N SER A 849 12.07 -5.08 -25.05
CA SER A 849 11.82 -5.60 -26.40
C SER A 849 11.51 -4.47 -27.40
N ARG A 850 12.04 -4.59 -28.62
CA ARG A 850 11.85 -3.62 -29.70
C ARG A 850 10.68 -4.01 -30.62
N LEU A 851 10.15 -3.03 -31.35
CA LEU A 851 9.17 -3.32 -32.39
C LEU A 851 9.81 -4.10 -33.55
N PRO A 852 9.08 -5.06 -34.16
CA PRO A 852 9.66 -5.89 -35.22
C PRO A 852 9.97 -5.07 -36.48
N GLY A 853 11.13 -5.36 -37.08
CA GLY A 853 11.56 -4.73 -38.33
C GLY A 853 12.15 -3.33 -38.19
N GLU A 854 12.32 -2.80 -36.98
CA GLU A 854 12.88 -1.47 -36.75
C GLU A 854 14.41 -1.45 -36.92
N THR A 855 14.90 -0.55 -37.78
CA THR A 855 16.34 -0.37 -38.04
C THR A 855 16.91 0.94 -37.52
N SER A 856 16.05 1.89 -37.15
CA SER A 856 16.43 3.19 -36.60
C SER A 856 15.84 3.32 -35.20
N TYR A 857 16.64 3.11 -34.16
CA TYR A 857 16.24 3.18 -32.75
C TYR A 857 17.44 3.57 -31.89
N GLN A 858 17.18 3.96 -30.64
CA GLN A 858 18.22 4.23 -29.64
C GLN A 858 17.89 3.50 -28.34
N ASP A 859 18.86 2.78 -27.77
CA ASP A 859 18.74 2.27 -26.40
C ASP A 859 19.28 3.31 -25.40
N VAL A 860 18.61 3.43 -24.26
CA VAL A 860 18.98 4.33 -23.16
C VAL A 860 19.09 3.50 -21.87
N ALA A 861 20.26 3.51 -21.24
CA ALA A 861 20.47 2.77 -20.00
C ALA A 861 19.85 3.50 -18.80
N THR A 862 20.09 4.80 -18.71
CA THR A 862 19.73 5.62 -17.54
C THR A 862 18.66 6.65 -17.89
N PHE A 863 17.48 6.49 -17.29
CA PHE A 863 16.39 7.47 -17.40
C PHE A 863 16.46 8.44 -16.24
N ASN A 864 17.13 9.56 -16.47
CA ASN A 864 17.37 10.63 -15.52
C ASN A 864 16.35 11.75 -15.69
N TYR A 865 15.07 11.43 -15.50
CA TYR A 865 14.02 12.44 -15.60
C TYR A 865 14.18 13.56 -14.57
N MET A 866 13.80 14.77 -14.97
CA MET A 866 13.71 15.97 -14.15
C MET A 866 12.24 16.38 -14.00
N THR A 867 11.94 17.06 -12.90
CA THR A 867 10.67 17.77 -12.74
C THR A 867 10.81 19.16 -13.34
N GLY A 868 9.88 19.53 -14.21
CA GLY A 868 9.80 20.85 -14.80
C GLY A 868 8.50 21.58 -14.45
N PRO A 869 8.26 22.77 -15.02
CA PRO A 869 7.15 23.63 -14.63
C PRO A 869 5.74 23.05 -14.85
N LEU A 870 5.61 22.01 -15.67
CA LEU A 870 4.33 21.40 -16.05
C LEU A 870 4.23 19.91 -15.71
N GLY A 871 5.17 19.38 -14.94
CA GLY A 871 5.12 17.99 -14.49
C GLY A 871 6.47 17.30 -14.44
N GLU A 872 6.40 15.98 -14.36
CA GLU A 872 7.56 15.10 -14.32
C GLU A 872 7.94 14.67 -15.74
N TYR A 873 9.14 14.09 -15.89
CA TYR A 873 9.65 13.51 -17.14
C TYR A 873 10.36 14.45 -18.13
N TYR A 874 10.91 15.57 -17.66
CA TYR A 874 11.81 16.41 -18.45
C TYR A 874 13.19 15.77 -18.59
N TYR A 875 13.92 16.02 -19.68
CA TYR A 875 15.30 15.52 -19.84
C TYR A 875 16.30 16.45 -19.11
N THR A 876 17.47 15.92 -18.73
CA THR A 876 18.53 16.69 -18.05
C THR A 876 19.29 17.67 -18.95
N LEU A 877 20.17 18.48 -18.34
CA LEU A 877 21.17 19.28 -19.05
C LEU A 877 22.26 18.39 -19.70
N PRO A 878 22.87 18.82 -20.82
CA PRO A 878 23.84 18.00 -21.56
C PRO A 878 25.13 17.76 -20.77
N GLY A 879 25.67 16.53 -20.86
CA GLY A 879 27.00 16.19 -20.32
C GLY A 879 27.20 14.73 -19.87
N ALA A 880 26.13 13.93 -19.76
CA ALA A 880 26.20 12.52 -19.34
C ALA A 880 25.88 11.58 -20.52
N VAL A 881 26.74 10.56 -20.72
CA VAL A 881 26.61 9.50 -21.74
C VAL A 881 25.70 8.39 -21.21
N ASP A 882 24.99 7.70 -22.10
CA ASP A 882 24.02 6.62 -21.84
C ASP A 882 22.79 7.07 -21.04
N THR A 883 22.35 8.30 -21.30
CA THR A 883 21.20 8.94 -20.61
C THR A 883 20.15 9.44 -21.60
N LEU A 884 19.02 9.97 -21.09
CA LEU A 884 17.99 10.60 -21.94
C LEU A 884 18.56 11.72 -22.83
N ASN A 885 19.71 12.30 -22.47
CA ASN A 885 20.39 13.31 -23.28
C ASN A 885 20.84 12.79 -24.65
N ASP A 886 21.08 11.48 -24.80
CA ASP A 886 21.53 10.90 -26.07
C ASP A 886 20.42 10.89 -27.12
N LEU A 887 19.16 11.05 -26.69
CA LEU A 887 18.03 11.21 -27.59
C LEU A 887 17.98 12.60 -28.21
N LYS A 888 18.83 13.55 -27.77
CA LYS A 888 18.85 14.94 -28.25
C LYS A 888 19.32 15.12 -29.67
N ASP A 889 18.45 15.81 -30.39
CA ASP A 889 18.49 16.16 -31.79
C ASP A 889 18.61 14.96 -32.76
N THR A 890 18.14 13.78 -32.32
CA THR A 890 18.37 12.50 -33.04
C THR A 890 17.21 11.98 -33.87
N GLY A 891 16.05 12.63 -33.90
CA GLY A 891 14.86 12.10 -34.61
C GLY A 891 14.59 12.68 -35.99
N ASP A 892 13.44 12.32 -36.57
CA ASP A 892 13.13 12.42 -38.00
C ASP A 892 12.52 13.73 -38.49
N ILE A 893 12.07 14.62 -37.59
CA ILE A 893 11.50 15.91 -37.96
C ILE A 893 12.16 17.05 -37.19
N THR A 894 11.98 18.29 -37.64
CA THR A 894 12.44 19.45 -36.87
C THR A 894 11.48 19.72 -35.72
N ALA A 895 11.98 20.37 -34.66
CA ALA A 895 11.12 20.86 -33.58
C ALA A 895 9.95 21.71 -34.13
N ALA A 896 10.21 22.56 -35.12
CA ALA A 896 9.17 23.36 -35.77
C ALA A 896 8.07 22.51 -36.43
N ALA A 897 8.46 21.49 -37.19
CA ALA A 897 7.52 20.59 -37.86
C ALA A 897 6.72 19.73 -36.87
N ALA A 898 7.25 19.48 -35.68
CA ALA A 898 6.56 18.83 -34.57
C ALA A 898 5.57 19.75 -33.82
N GLY A 899 5.43 21.01 -34.24
CA GLY A 899 4.61 22.02 -33.56
C GLY A 899 5.27 22.62 -32.32
N LEU A 900 6.60 22.53 -32.22
CA LEU A 900 7.39 22.96 -31.06
C LEU A 900 8.08 24.33 -31.28
N SER A 901 7.98 24.93 -32.48
CA SER A 901 8.63 26.23 -32.81
C SER A 901 8.04 27.46 -32.12
N ALA A 902 6.86 27.34 -31.50
CA ALA A 902 6.21 28.43 -30.76
C ALA A 902 6.55 28.42 -29.24
N LEU A 903 7.49 27.59 -28.78
CA LEU A 903 7.77 27.36 -27.36
C LEU A 903 8.65 28.43 -26.69
N GLY A 904 8.28 29.70 -26.87
CA GLY A 904 8.45 30.70 -25.81
C GLY A 904 7.50 30.47 -24.62
N VAL A 905 6.46 29.62 -24.78
CA VAL A 905 5.47 29.31 -23.73
C VAL A 905 5.08 27.81 -23.73
N ARG A 906 5.63 27.08 -22.75
CA ARG A 906 4.94 26.12 -21.86
C ARG A 906 3.78 25.27 -22.44
N SER A 907 4.06 24.09 -23.02
CA SER A 907 3.09 22.97 -23.17
C SER A 907 3.50 21.69 -22.42
N LEU A 908 2.54 21.04 -21.77
CA LEU A 908 2.70 20.02 -20.70
C LEU A 908 3.59 18.81 -21.08
N ILE A 909 3.45 18.30 -22.31
CA ILE A 909 4.12 17.05 -22.74
C ILE A 909 5.12 17.28 -23.88
N SER A 910 5.09 18.46 -24.51
CA SER A 910 6.06 18.82 -25.53
C SER A 910 7.49 18.83 -25.02
N TYR A 911 7.73 19.02 -23.72
CA TYR A 911 9.06 18.89 -23.11
C TYR A 911 9.36 17.48 -22.54
N ILE A 912 8.35 16.65 -22.32
CA ILE A 912 8.48 15.28 -21.77
C ILE A 912 9.05 14.31 -22.82
N CYS A 913 8.75 14.53 -24.10
CA CYS A 913 9.24 13.72 -25.22
C CYS A 913 10.20 14.47 -26.14
N CYS A 914 10.50 15.74 -25.84
CA CYS A 914 11.42 16.53 -26.65
C CYS A 914 12.80 16.00 -26.46
N PHE A 915 13.31 15.26 -27.45
CA PHE A 915 14.64 15.54 -27.98
C PHE A 915 14.97 14.77 -29.27
N LEU A 916 14.15 13.84 -29.75
CA LEU A 916 14.29 13.20 -31.06
C LEU A 916 13.94 14.16 -32.24
N TYR A 917 14.65 15.28 -32.42
CA TYR A 917 14.36 16.24 -33.51
C TYR A 917 15.60 16.94 -34.10
N VAL A 918 15.81 16.92 -35.41
CA VAL A 918 16.95 17.63 -36.02
C VAL A 918 16.85 19.16 -35.79
N ASN A 919 17.91 19.75 -35.25
CA ASN A 919 18.03 21.19 -35.04
C ASN A 919 18.41 21.90 -36.36
N GLN A 920 17.52 22.72 -36.92
CA GLN A 920 17.87 23.65 -38.01
C GLN A 920 18.24 25.02 -37.42
N SER A 921 19.48 25.18 -36.98
CA SER A 921 20.11 26.51 -36.90
C SER A 921 21.64 26.44 -36.90
N ALA A 922 22.20 25.84 -37.95
CA ALA A 922 23.59 26.07 -38.35
C ALA A 922 23.61 27.06 -39.53
N SER A 923 23.32 28.34 -39.26
CA SER A 923 23.82 29.45 -40.07
C SER A 923 24.12 30.60 -39.13
N GLY A 924 25.42 30.87 -38.97
CA GLY A 924 25.97 31.60 -37.85
C GLY A 924 25.44 33.01 -37.63
N HIS A 925 25.35 33.38 -36.35
CA HIS A 925 25.98 34.57 -35.79
C HIS A 925 25.84 34.48 -34.26
N GLY A 926 26.97 34.48 -33.55
CA GLY A 926 26.96 34.59 -32.10
C GLY A 926 26.40 35.94 -31.66
N LYS A 927 25.57 35.93 -30.62
CA LYS A 927 25.47 37.02 -29.64
C LYS A 927 24.71 36.53 -28.40
N ALA A 928 25.31 36.85 -27.26
CA ALA A 928 24.83 36.64 -25.91
C ALA A 928 23.43 37.23 -25.67
N PHE A 929 22.67 36.63 -24.75
CA PHE A 929 21.62 37.34 -24.03
C PHE A 929 21.70 36.98 -22.55
N GLU A 930 22.17 37.96 -21.78
CA GLU A 930 22.09 38.07 -20.32
C GLU A 930 20.64 38.24 -19.86
N ASP A 931 20.42 37.79 -18.63
CA ASP A 931 19.28 38.09 -17.76
C ASP A 931 18.74 39.51 -17.90
N ARG A 932 17.42 39.63 -18.09
CA ARG A 932 16.64 40.71 -17.45
C ARG A 932 15.27 40.21 -17.01
N ALA A 933 15.16 40.07 -15.69
CA ALA A 933 13.92 40.11 -14.96
C ALA A 933 13.17 41.44 -15.20
N GLY A 934 11.84 41.39 -15.27
CA GLY A 934 10.99 42.57 -15.20
C GLY A 934 9.59 42.36 -15.78
N TRP A 935 8.63 42.20 -14.85
CA TRP A 935 7.17 42.29 -14.97
C TRP A 935 6.40 41.03 -15.37
#